data_AF-A0A481ZM12-F1
#
_entry.id   AF-A0A481ZM12-F1
#
_cell.length_a   1.000
_cell.length_b   1.000
_cell.length_c   1.000
_cell.angle_alpha   90.00
_cell.angle_beta   90.00
_cell.angle_gamma   90.00
#
_symmetry.space_group_name_H-M   'P 1'
#
loop_
_entity.id
_entity.type
_entity.pdbx_description
1 polymer ?
#
loop_
_entity_poly.entity_id
_entity_poly.type
_entity_poly.pdbx_seq_one_letter_code
_entity_poly.pdbx_strand_id
1 'polypeptide(L)'
;MGQNNLFTFNNYFAIDYMLGTILFVYCLLFINTFYLYKLDASRNNILLNSQNNDITVGSEPLNTQSAENCKGFSETIRQLPDSKFWNWFAGVIDGDGNFDIRTLNNKRVLKQIRIKLHNRDVRILTRIQDYLHMGKIRADKNKPYSMYIVSTKETMMYIVNNINGLIRLKVPGFKEACNLYNINYIEPNYNIGLYDPYFAGLVDTDGSIVFNYAGNRIECNLEFQYNEYSSKLNFDNTILNCKPAVLIRKKSSKSGSSKDFSSISFKFQNVNNMLFIYDYFMHNRLFCDMLIRIQYYLHILWDFLASVCTDNILSQVPLNIQSAGNEQVNTFTLVVSSETIRQSPRIKYSQFLNLFVKRRFYVTYCAERNKLRSYSTLNNSSNKKAKTSSPTYFKWVKSKDPYSPNGIVTNFHIKYNYPELANPHITYELIKSILGGTLDGFNKVMNKNIFKQLKELADSIPIVFKNLPLQDKELVRFTFNVGPTSQITLNNRISIRSGVYIWNHAGTGDTYVGSTVMLAYRIRSHYIAKAKSEILQDRPIDLAIKNYGLGQFRLKLYILTPEIIALIFPEELVSDIISIKEYKIRMGIVVKVLEQIFILRYNPNLNELKIAGSIVGIDRSERRKTTYLFDQKTLQLIYIANSRVHLNEILQVDKIVWSRGLYFSRFLVRDSDELLQAGYTKNLISEESLVKLVQEAKLLQYTEGNRGVAARPVEVKMVGTDKWIEFHSQSEAVRYIQAEYPKVSVFALAKAIKSGKPYLGKYYVINKR
;
A
#
# COMPACT_ATOMS: atom_id res chain seq x y z
N MET A 1 65.17 -14.47 9.10
CA MET A 1 65.47 -15.26 7.89
C MET A 1 64.66 -16.55 7.99
N GLY A 2 63.81 -17.00 7.09
CA GLY A 2 63.23 -16.52 5.84
C GLY A 2 62.02 -17.42 5.54
N GLN A 3 60.94 -16.83 5.03
CA GLN A 3 59.72 -17.50 4.60
C GLN A 3 59.91 -18.23 3.26
N ASN A 4 59.03 -19.22 3.02
CA ASN A 4 58.28 -19.55 1.79
C ASN A 4 58.02 -21.07 1.77
N ASN A 5 56.94 -21.67 1.25
CA ASN A 5 55.59 -21.32 0.80
C ASN A 5 55.07 -22.64 0.19
N LEU A 6 53.93 -23.20 0.61
CA LEU A 6 53.22 -24.26 -0.14
C LEU A 6 51.81 -24.49 0.42
N PHE A 7 50.87 -23.57 0.19
CA PHE A 7 49.42 -23.79 0.38
C PHE A 7 48.62 -22.76 -0.43
N THR A 8 48.46 -22.97 -1.75
CA THR A 8 47.61 -22.11 -2.59
C THR A 8 46.83 -22.82 -3.70
N PHE A 9 46.86 -24.16 -3.82
CA PHE A 9 46.16 -24.84 -4.93
C PHE A 9 44.75 -25.39 -4.60
N ASN A 10 44.37 -25.61 -3.33
CA ASN A 10 43.07 -26.24 -3.00
C ASN A 10 41.87 -25.27 -2.90
N ASN A 11 42.08 -23.95 -2.84
CA ASN A 11 40.98 -22.98 -2.72
C ASN A 11 40.36 -22.55 -4.05
N TYR A 12 41.00 -22.85 -5.18
CA TYR A 12 40.49 -22.46 -6.51
C TYR A 12 39.32 -23.37 -6.96
N PHE A 13 39.34 -24.67 -6.64
CA PHE A 13 38.28 -25.60 -7.02
C PHE A 13 36.91 -25.28 -6.41
N ALA A 14 36.86 -24.78 -5.16
CA ALA A 14 35.60 -24.44 -4.51
C ALA A 14 34.98 -23.15 -5.09
N ILE A 15 35.80 -22.17 -5.45
CA ILE A 15 35.36 -20.91 -6.05
C ILE A 15 34.89 -21.15 -7.49
N ASP A 16 35.59 -21.99 -8.25
CA ASP A 16 35.21 -22.37 -9.61
C ASP A 16 33.91 -23.20 -9.63
N TYR A 17 33.69 -24.07 -8.63
CA TYR A 17 32.42 -24.78 -8.48
C TYR A 17 31.25 -23.85 -8.12
N MET A 18 31.48 -22.87 -7.24
CA MET A 18 30.48 -21.87 -6.86
C MET A 18 30.13 -20.93 -8.02
N LEU A 19 31.13 -20.43 -8.75
CA LEU A 19 30.94 -19.66 -9.98
C LEU A 19 30.23 -20.50 -11.04
N GLY A 20 30.58 -21.79 -11.18
CA GLY A 20 29.89 -22.73 -12.05
C GLY A 20 28.41 -22.85 -11.72
N THR A 21 28.03 -23.07 -10.45
CA THR A 21 26.63 -23.13 -10.03
C THR A 21 25.89 -21.80 -10.21
N ILE A 22 26.52 -20.67 -9.94
CA ILE A 22 25.90 -19.34 -10.13
C ILE A 22 25.69 -19.07 -11.63
N LEU A 23 26.70 -19.35 -12.46
CA LEU A 23 26.64 -19.19 -13.91
C LEU A 23 25.61 -20.16 -14.54
N PHE A 24 25.48 -21.36 -13.99
CA PHE A 24 24.50 -22.36 -14.40
C PHE A 24 23.07 -21.92 -14.05
N VAL A 25 22.84 -21.33 -12.87
CA VAL A 25 21.55 -20.72 -12.49
C VAL A 25 21.19 -19.57 -13.44
N TYR A 26 22.14 -18.71 -13.79
CA TYR A 26 21.91 -17.64 -14.76
C TYR A 26 21.68 -18.16 -16.20
N CYS A 27 22.39 -19.21 -16.62
CA CYS A 27 22.16 -19.87 -17.91
C CYS A 27 20.78 -20.54 -17.96
N LEU A 28 20.35 -21.21 -16.89
CA LEU A 28 19.02 -21.82 -16.79
C LEU A 28 17.91 -20.78 -16.78
N LEU A 29 18.09 -19.65 -16.07
CA LEU A 29 17.18 -18.50 -16.14
C LEU A 29 17.09 -17.95 -17.56
N PHE A 30 18.21 -17.88 -18.28
CA PHE A 30 18.25 -17.39 -19.66
C PHE A 30 17.56 -18.37 -20.63
N ILE A 31 17.80 -19.67 -20.50
CA ILE A 31 17.17 -20.73 -21.29
C ILE A 31 15.65 -20.74 -21.04
N ASN A 32 15.22 -20.69 -19.77
CA ASN A 32 13.79 -20.66 -19.41
C ASN A 32 13.11 -19.38 -19.95
N THR A 33 13.78 -18.23 -19.87
CA THR A 33 13.29 -16.97 -20.48
C THR A 33 13.14 -17.10 -22.01
N PHE A 34 14.08 -17.77 -22.69
CA PHE A 34 14.05 -17.99 -24.13
C PHE A 34 12.93 -18.97 -24.55
N TYR A 35 12.68 -20.02 -23.78
CA TYR A 35 11.60 -20.98 -24.04
C TYR A 35 10.21 -20.40 -23.77
N LEU A 36 10.05 -19.61 -22.71
CA LEU A 36 8.82 -18.87 -22.44
C LEU A 36 8.48 -17.90 -23.59
N TYR A 37 9.49 -17.30 -24.22
CA TYR A 37 9.31 -16.44 -25.39
C TYR A 37 8.83 -17.20 -26.63
N LYS A 38 9.17 -18.50 -26.75
CA LYS A 38 8.82 -19.35 -27.89
C LYS A 38 7.42 -19.97 -27.74
N LEU A 39 6.98 -20.24 -26.51
CA LEU A 39 5.64 -20.75 -26.20
C LEU A 39 4.54 -19.70 -26.42
N ASP A 40 4.83 -18.43 -26.15
CA ASP A 40 3.87 -17.31 -26.30
C ASP A 40 3.48 -17.05 -27.77
N ALA A 41 4.32 -17.47 -28.73
CA ALA A 41 4.03 -17.35 -30.16
C ALA A 41 3.06 -18.43 -30.70
N SER A 42 2.79 -19.50 -29.95
CA SER A 42 2.07 -20.69 -30.46
C SER A 42 0.65 -20.89 -29.91
N ARG A 43 0.19 -20.07 -28.94
CA ARG A 43 -1.08 -20.26 -28.22
C ARG A 43 -2.34 -19.66 -28.87
N ASN A 44 -2.31 -19.26 -30.14
CA ASN A 44 -3.42 -18.53 -30.76
C ASN A 44 -4.56 -19.36 -31.39
N ASN A 45 -4.59 -20.70 -31.36
CA ASN A 45 -5.55 -21.46 -32.20
C ASN A 45 -6.22 -22.70 -31.57
N ILE A 46 -6.58 -22.71 -30.29
CA ILE A 46 -7.44 -23.80 -29.75
C ILE A 46 -8.46 -23.24 -28.74
N LEU A 47 -9.67 -22.93 -29.21
CA LEU A 47 -10.87 -22.79 -28.39
C LEU A 47 -11.99 -23.61 -29.02
N LEU A 48 -12.31 -24.72 -28.36
CA LEU A 48 -13.40 -25.64 -28.68
C LEU A 48 -14.73 -25.12 -28.09
N ASN A 49 -15.77 -25.25 -28.90
CA ASN A 49 -17.18 -25.08 -28.55
C ASN A 49 -17.63 -26.07 -27.46
N SER A 50 -18.45 -25.59 -26.52
CA SER A 50 -19.49 -26.42 -25.89
C SER A 50 -20.69 -25.56 -25.51
N GLN A 51 -21.83 -25.85 -26.13
CA GLN A 51 -23.17 -25.39 -25.78
C GLN A 51 -23.76 -26.22 -24.62
N ASN A 52 -24.83 -25.71 -24.01
CA ASN A 52 -25.84 -26.31 -23.10
C ASN A 52 -25.83 -25.70 -21.69
N ASN A 53 -26.94 -25.43 -20.99
CA ASN A 53 -28.38 -25.42 -21.28
C ASN A 53 -29.05 -24.58 -20.17
N ASP A 54 -30.14 -23.89 -20.53
CA ASP A 54 -31.02 -23.14 -19.62
C ASP A 54 -31.84 -24.06 -18.71
N ILE A 55 -31.87 -23.76 -17.39
CA ILE A 55 -32.93 -24.22 -16.49
C ILE A 55 -33.36 -23.05 -15.59
N THR A 56 -34.60 -22.63 -15.80
CA THR A 56 -35.31 -21.57 -15.06
C THR A 56 -35.94 -22.19 -13.81
N VAL A 57 -35.62 -21.67 -12.62
CA VAL A 57 -36.27 -22.06 -11.35
C VAL A 57 -36.97 -20.84 -10.76
N GLY A 58 -38.27 -21.00 -10.53
CA GLY A 58 -39.25 -19.97 -10.20
C GLY A 58 -39.10 -19.34 -8.81
N SER A 59 -39.56 -18.10 -8.75
CA SER A 59 -39.62 -17.22 -7.59
C SER A 59 -40.93 -17.38 -6.81
N GLU A 60 -40.85 -17.62 -5.50
CA GLU A 60 -41.93 -17.30 -4.56
C GLU A 60 -41.50 -16.20 -3.58
N PRO A 61 -42.36 -15.23 -3.23
CA PRO A 61 -42.02 -14.08 -2.39
C PRO A 61 -42.32 -14.35 -0.90
N LEU A 62 -41.30 -14.20 -0.05
CA LEU A 62 -41.47 -14.25 1.41
C LEU A 62 -41.58 -12.84 2.01
N ASN A 63 -42.69 -12.62 2.70
CA ASN A 63 -43.07 -11.42 3.44
C ASN A 63 -42.04 -11.05 4.52
N THR A 64 -41.51 -9.83 4.44
CA THR A 64 -40.72 -9.18 5.50
C THR A 64 -41.63 -8.49 6.52
N GLN A 65 -41.63 -8.97 7.75
CA GLN A 65 -42.16 -8.24 8.92
C GLN A 65 -41.05 -7.40 9.58
N SER A 66 -41.44 -6.20 9.98
CA SER A 66 -40.64 -5.15 10.61
C SER A 66 -40.15 -5.53 12.01
N ALA A 67 -38.87 -5.30 12.30
CA ALA A 67 -38.29 -5.43 13.63
C ALA A 67 -37.98 -4.05 14.22
N GLU A 68 -39.03 -3.29 14.57
CA GLU A 68 -38.94 -2.14 15.47
C GLU A 68 -39.30 -2.57 16.89
N ASN A 69 -38.30 -3.03 17.65
CA ASN A 69 -38.13 -2.81 19.10
C ASN A 69 -37.14 -3.80 19.71
N CYS A 70 -35.87 -3.42 19.79
CA CYS A 70 -34.92 -3.99 20.74
C CYS A 70 -33.96 -2.89 21.22
N LYS A 71 -34.39 -2.13 22.25
CA LYS A 71 -33.48 -1.38 23.12
C LYS A 71 -32.81 -2.39 24.08
N GLY A 72 -31.66 -2.89 23.67
CA GLY A 72 -30.80 -3.76 24.48
C GLY A 72 -29.43 -3.82 23.83
N PHE A 73 -28.36 -3.70 24.61
CA PHE A 73 -26.98 -3.66 24.13
C PHE A 73 -26.69 -4.78 23.10
N SER A 74 -26.51 -4.41 21.83
CA SER A 74 -26.07 -5.35 20.79
C SER A 74 -24.57 -5.61 20.99
N GLU A 75 -24.27 -6.67 21.73
CA GLU A 75 -22.99 -7.35 21.70
C GLU A 75 -22.71 -7.83 20.26
N THR A 76 -22.12 -6.94 19.47
CA THR A 76 -21.71 -7.22 18.09
C THR A 76 -20.75 -8.40 18.07
N ILE A 77 -21.13 -9.43 17.32
CA ILE A 77 -20.46 -10.69 17.01
C ILE A 77 -18.94 -10.57 17.15
N ARG A 78 -18.41 -10.92 18.33
CA ARG A 78 -17.01 -11.35 18.45
C ARG A 78 -16.91 -12.56 17.53
N GLN A 79 -16.05 -12.50 16.51
CA GLN A 79 -15.72 -13.70 15.75
C GLN A 79 -15.36 -14.77 16.78
N LEU A 80 -16.13 -15.86 16.81
CA LEU A 80 -15.82 -16.98 17.68
C LEU A 80 -14.36 -17.34 17.40
N PRO A 81 -13.52 -17.41 18.43
CA PRO A 81 -12.10 -17.49 18.20
C PRO A 81 -11.78 -18.81 17.49
N ASP A 82 -11.08 -18.70 16.36
CA ASP A 82 -10.59 -19.83 15.58
C ASP A 82 -9.71 -20.72 16.48
N SER A 83 -10.09 -21.99 16.58
CA SER A 83 -9.31 -23.05 17.24
C SER A 83 -7.83 -23.03 16.85
N LYS A 84 -7.50 -22.67 15.60
CA LYS A 84 -6.13 -22.58 15.11
C LYS A 84 -5.31 -21.53 15.84
N PHE A 85 -5.92 -20.37 16.16
CA PHE A 85 -5.24 -19.33 16.91
C PHE A 85 -4.90 -19.80 18.32
N TRP A 86 -5.83 -20.44 19.02
CA TRP A 86 -5.59 -20.89 20.40
C TRP A 86 -4.53 -21.99 20.48
N ASN A 87 -4.49 -22.91 19.51
CA ASN A 87 -3.43 -23.90 19.41
C ASN A 87 -2.06 -23.24 19.20
N TRP A 88 -1.95 -22.33 18.22
CA TRP A 88 -0.72 -21.57 17.98
C TRP A 88 -0.31 -20.75 19.20
N PHE A 89 -1.25 -20.04 19.83
CA PHE A 89 -0.99 -19.20 21.00
C PHE A 89 -0.54 -20.03 22.22
N ALA A 90 -1.11 -21.22 22.42
CA ALA A 90 -0.64 -22.15 23.45
C ALA A 90 0.81 -22.58 23.19
N GLY A 91 1.19 -22.84 21.94
CA GLY A 91 2.58 -23.11 21.56
C GLY A 91 3.53 -21.94 21.86
N VAL A 92 3.10 -20.70 21.57
CA VAL A 92 3.88 -19.49 21.92
C VAL A 92 4.05 -19.34 23.43
N ILE A 93 2.99 -19.58 24.22
CA ILE A 93 3.07 -19.54 25.69
C ILE A 93 4.00 -20.64 26.22
N ASP A 94 3.97 -21.83 25.62
CA ASP A 94 4.78 -22.95 26.07
C ASP A 94 6.28 -22.74 25.86
N GLY A 95 6.66 -22.00 24.81
CA GLY A 95 8.04 -21.58 24.64
C GLY A 95 8.44 -20.44 25.58
N ASP A 96 7.96 -19.22 25.28
CA ASP A 96 8.42 -17.96 25.90
C ASP A 96 7.40 -17.30 26.86
N GLY A 97 6.27 -17.96 27.12
CA GLY A 97 5.25 -17.49 28.06
C GLY A 97 5.58 -17.79 29.53
N ASN A 98 4.94 -17.02 30.42
CA ASN A 98 5.06 -17.21 31.86
C ASN A 98 3.78 -16.79 32.61
N PHE A 99 3.26 -17.70 33.44
CA PHE A 99 2.23 -17.43 34.44
C PHE A 99 2.91 -16.85 35.71
N ASP A 100 2.81 -15.54 35.93
CA ASP A 100 3.48 -14.85 37.04
C ASP A 100 2.65 -14.97 38.32
N ILE A 101 2.85 -16.06 39.05
CA ILE A 101 2.16 -16.34 40.31
C ILE A 101 3.00 -15.83 41.47
N ARG A 102 2.39 -15.05 42.36
CA ARG A 102 3.06 -14.43 43.51
C ARG A 102 2.24 -14.61 44.77
N THR A 103 2.92 -14.55 45.91
CA THR A 103 2.26 -14.46 47.22
C THR A 103 2.07 -12.99 47.58
N LEU A 104 0.82 -12.52 47.66
CA LEU A 104 0.46 -11.19 48.15
C LEU A 104 -0.40 -11.36 49.40
N ASN A 105 0.01 -10.76 50.52
CA ASN A 105 -0.69 -10.87 51.81
C ASN A 105 -0.95 -12.34 52.22
N ASN A 106 0.09 -13.19 52.13
CA ASN A 106 0.03 -14.63 52.38
C ASN A 106 -0.96 -15.42 51.49
N LYS A 107 -1.50 -14.83 50.42
CA LYS A 107 -2.34 -15.50 49.42
C LYS A 107 -1.61 -15.61 48.09
N ARG A 108 -1.60 -16.80 47.49
CA ARG A 108 -1.12 -17.00 46.12
C ARG A 108 -2.10 -16.35 45.16
N VAL A 109 -1.61 -15.58 44.20
CA VAL A 109 -2.41 -14.91 43.17
C VAL A 109 -1.68 -14.97 41.83
N LEU A 110 -2.42 -15.17 40.74
CA LEU A 110 -1.90 -14.96 39.39
C LEU A 110 -1.88 -13.46 39.12
N LYS A 111 -0.68 -12.86 39.14
CA LYS A 111 -0.52 -11.42 38.97
C LYS A 111 -0.68 -11.00 37.51
N GLN A 112 -0.11 -11.78 36.60
CA GLN A 112 -0.12 -11.51 35.16
C GLN A 112 0.26 -12.74 34.34
N ILE A 113 -0.20 -12.77 33.09
CA ILE A 113 0.33 -13.65 32.04
C ILE A 113 1.24 -12.78 31.17
N ARG A 114 2.49 -13.21 30.98
CA ARG A 114 3.49 -12.44 30.22
C ARG A 114 4.16 -13.30 29.16
N ILE A 115 4.45 -12.69 28.01
CA ILE A 115 5.29 -13.28 26.95
C ILE A 115 6.39 -12.26 26.67
N LYS A 116 7.66 -12.68 26.75
CA LYS A 116 8.81 -11.80 26.56
C LYS A 116 9.62 -12.28 25.36
N LEU A 117 9.68 -11.47 24.31
CA LEU A 117 10.41 -11.78 23.07
C LEU A 117 11.43 -10.70 22.75
N HIS A 118 12.41 -11.03 21.93
CA HIS A 118 13.33 -10.02 21.37
C HIS A 118 12.55 -9.03 20.49
N ASN A 119 12.99 -7.77 20.40
CA ASN A 119 12.31 -6.73 19.61
C ASN A 119 12.19 -7.08 18.12
N ARG A 120 13.07 -7.96 17.63
CA ARG A 120 13.01 -8.51 16.26
C ARG A 120 11.75 -9.35 16.03
N ASP A 121 11.17 -9.91 17.08
CA ASP A 121 10.02 -10.82 17.03
C ASP A 121 8.74 -10.14 17.59
N VAL A 122 8.73 -8.81 17.66
CA VAL A 122 7.60 -8.02 18.21
C VAL A 122 6.29 -8.25 17.45
N ARG A 123 6.36 -8.69 16.19
CA ARG A 123 5.19 -9.01 15.36
C ARG A 123 4.35 -10.16 15.92
N ILE A 124 4.96 -11.10 16.64
CA ILE A 124 4.23 -12.15 17.35
C ILE A 124 3.36 -11.51 18.44
N LEU A 125 3.95 -10.58 19.21
CA LEU A 125 3.24 -9.88 20.30
C LEU A 125 2.10 -9.00 19.76
N THR A 126 2.33 -8.25 18.67
CA THR A 126 1.28 -7.42 18.05
C THR A 126 0.14 -8.28 17.52
N ARG A 127 0.46 -9.42 16.87
CA ARG A 127 -0.57 -10.36 16.40
C ARG A 127 -1.43 -10.89 17.53
N ILE A 128 -0.83 -11.25 18.67
CA ILE A 128 -1.56 -11.71 19.85
C ILE A 128 -2.48 -10.60 20.37
N GLN A 129 -1.96 -9.37 20.51
CA GLN A 129 -2.73 -8.22 20.97
C GLN A 129 -3.88 -7.87 20.03
N ASP A 130 -3.63 -7.88 18.72
CA ASP A 130 -4.61 -7.57 17.68
C ASP A 130 -5.72 -8.61 17.63
N TYR A 131 -5.40 -9.88 17.82
CA TYR A 131 -6.40 -10.96 17.81
C TYR A 131 -7.24 -10.99 19.08
N LEU A 132 -6.60 -10.87 20.25
CA LEU A 132 -7.30 -10.96 21.53
C LEU A 132 -8.00 -9.65 21.92
N HIS A 133 -7.62 -8.53 21.31
CA HIS A 133 -8.03 -7.17 21.69
C HIS A 133 -7.85 -6.88 23.20
N MET A 134 -6.88 -7.54 23.82
CA MET A 134 -6.56 -7.40 25.24
C MET A 134 -5.04 -7.43 25.47
N GLY A 135 -4.63 -7.04 26.67
CA GLY A 135 -3.23 -6.95 27.04
C GLY A 135 -2.53 -5.71 26.49
N LYS A 136 -1.28 -5.51 26.93
CA LYS A 136 -0.45 -4.36 26.56
C LYS A 136 0.94 -4.83 26.17
N ILE A 137 1.48 -4.26 25.09
CA ILE A 137 2.88 -4.47 24.70
C ILE A 137 3.73 -3.35 25.30
N ARG A 138 4.84 -3.71 25.94
CA ARG A 138 5.82 -2.77 26.50
C ARG A 138 7.22 -3.15 26.06
N ALA A 139 7.95 -2.20 25.50
CA ALA A 139 9.38 -2.35 25.28
C ALA A 139 10.14 -2.26 26.62
N ASP A 140 11.11 -3.13 26.83
CA ASP A 140 12.08 -3.02 27.90
C ASP A 140 13.06 -1.89 27.54
N LYS A 141 13.11 -0.82 28.34
CA LYS A 141 13.84 0.41 27.98
C LYS A 141 15.34 0.18 27.74
N ASN A 142 15.91 -0.82 28.43
CA ASN A 142 17.35 -1.01 28.48
C ASN A 142 17.80 -2.31 27.80
N LYS A 143 16.87 -3.07 27.22
CA LYS A 143 17.17 -4.37 26.62
C LYS A 143 16.42 -4.52 25.31
N PRO A 144 16.93 -5.29 24.34
CA PRO A 144 16.30 -5.44 23.04
C PRO A 144 15.11 -6.41 23.11
N TYR A 145 14.21 -6.24 24.08
CA TYR A 145 13.07 -7.11 24.32
C TYR A 145 11.77 -6.31 24.45
N SER A 146 10.68 -6.93 24.05
CA SER A 146 9.33 -6.45 24.25
C SER A 146 8.53 -7.50 25.02
N MET A 147 7.56 -7.04 25.79
CA MET A 147 6.72 -7.87 26.65
C MET A 147 5.25 -7.63 26.34
N TYR A 148 4.52 -8.69 26.02
CA TYR A 148 3.06 -8.70 26.06
C TYR A 148 2.60 -9.08 27.47
N ILE A 149 1.71 -8.28 28.06
CA ILE A 149 1.28 -8.42 29.45
C ILE A 149 -0.24 -8.34 29.53
N VAL A 150 -0.84 -9.34 30.18
CA VAL A 150 -2.26 -9.37 30.58
C VAL A 150 -2.33 -9.45 32.10
N SER A 151 -3.03 -8.51 32.73
CA SER A 151 -3.00 -8.34 34.18
C SER A 151 -4.36 -8.11 34.84
N THR A 152 -5.46 -8.05 34.09
CA THR A 152 -6.81 -7.97 34.70
C THR A 152 -7.35 -9.38 34.91
N LYS A 153 -8.05 -9.60 36.01
CA LYS A 153 -8.52 -10.93 36.41
C LYS A 153 -9.40 -11.56 35.33
N GLU A 154 -10.30 -10.78 34.75
CA GLU A 154 -11.28 -11.20 33.75
C GLU A 154 -10.60 -11.66 32.47
N THR A 155 -9.60 -10.90 32.00
CA THR A 155 -8.87 -11.23 30.76
C THR A 155 -7.91 -12.40 30.96
N MET A 156 -7.26 -12.51 32.12
CA MET A 156 -6.45 -13.68 32.46
C MET A 156 -7.30 -14.95 32.55
N MET A 157 -8.46 -14.89 33.22
CA MET A 157 -9.39 -16.01 33.33
C MET A 157 -9.92 -16.43 31.96
N TYR A 158 -10.22 -15.48 31.07
CA TYR A 158 -10.60 -15.77 29.68
C TYR A 158 -9.49 -16.53 28.94
N ILE A 159 -8.23 -16.08 29.04
CA ILE A 159 -7.10 -16.77 28.42
C ILE A 159 -6.93 -18.17 29.01
N VAL A 160 -6.95 -18.31 30.34
CA VAL A 160 -6.77 -19.61 31.02
C VAL A 160 -7.84 -20.62 30.58
N ASN A 161 -9.10 -20.21 30.47
CA ASN A 161 -10.17 -21.08 29.98
C ASN A 161 -9.94 -21.55 28.53
N ASN A 162 -9.52 -20.65 27.63
CA ASN A 162 -9.38 -20.99 26.22
C ASN A 162 -8.12 -21.81 25.89
N ILE A 163 -7.08 -21.76 26.72
CA ILE A 163 -5.86 -22.57 26.55
C ILE A 163 -5.85 -23.84 27.41
N ASN A 164 -6.93 -24.09 28.17
CA ASN A 164 -7.06 -25.29 29.00
C ASN A 164 -7.13 -26.54 28.12
N GLY A 165 -6.30 -27.55 28.41
CA GLY A 165 -6.10 -28.70 27.53
C GLY A 165 -5.14 -28.46 26.34
N LEU A 166 -4.56 -27.26 26.18
CA LEU A 166 -3.61 -26.95 25.09
C LEU A 166 -2.16 -26.73 25.59
N ILE A 167 -1.96 -26.32 26.85
CA ILE A 167 -0.64 -26.08 27.45
C ILE A 167 0.02 -27.41 27.84
N ARG A 168 1.21 -27.68 27.30
CA ARG A 168 1.94 -28.96 27.43
C ARG A 168 3.33 -28.84 28.04
N LEU A 169 3.98 -27.68 28.02
CA LEU A 169 5.34 -27.50 28.60
C LEU A 169 5.32 -26.70 29.90
N LYS A 170 4.52 -25.63 29.99
CA LYS A 170 4.41 -24.79 31.21
C LYS A 170 3.32 -25.29 32.18
N VAL A 171 3.10 -26.61 32.20
CA VAL A 171 1.98 -27.26 32.92
C VAL A 171 1.94 -26.91 34.42
N PRO A 172 3.04 -26.90 35.20
CA PRO A 172 2.95 -26.59 36.62
C PRO A 172 2.39 -25.19 36.92
N GLY A 173 2.89 -24.17 36.21
CA GLY A 173 2.39 -22.80 36.37
C GLY A 173 0.95 -22.64 35.88
N PHE A 174 0.57 -23.38 34.84
CA PHE A 174 -0.79 -23.36 34.32
C PHE A 174 -1.79 -24.09 35.23
N LYS A 175 -1.43 -25.25 35.80
CA LYS A 175 -2.21 -25.98 36.81
C LYS A 175 -2.50 -25.09 38.02
N GLU A 176 -1.47 -24.39 38.51
CA GLU A 176 -1.65 -23.46 39.62
C GLU A 176 -2.54 -22.27 39.24
N ALA A 177 -2.43 -21.73 38.02
CA ALA A 177 -3.33 -20.69 37.52
C ALA A 177 -4.80 -21.16 37.44
N CYS A 178 -5.05 -22.41 37.00
CA CYS A 178 -6.38 -23.01 36.98
C CYS A 178 -6.97 -23.11 38.39
N ASN A 179 -6.19 -23.62 39.35
CA ASN A 179 -6.60 -23.73 40.74
C ASN A 179 -6.97 -22.37 41.35
N LEU A 180 -6.18 -21.33 41.08
CA LEU A 180 -6.44 -19.96 41.57
C LEU A 180 -7.73 -19.33 41.03
N TYR A 181 -8.23 -19.80 39.90
CA TYR A 181 -9.49 -19.36 39.29
C TYR A 181 -10.61 -20.40 39.37
N ASN A 182 -10.42 -21.48 40.15
CA ASN A 182 -11.38 -22.58 40.28
C ASN A 182 -11.79 -23.18 38.92
N ILE A 183 -10.84 -23.30 38.00
CA ILE A 183 -11.02 -23.94 36.70
C ILE A 183 -10.52 -25.38 36.81
N ASN A 184 -11.33 -26.36 36.44
CA ASN A 184 -10.90 -27.76 36.38
C ASN A 184 -9.84 -27.91 35.27
N TYR A 185 -8.62 -28.24 35.66
CA TYR A 185 -7.52 -28.46 34.73
C TYR A 185 -7.80 -29.68 33.83
N ILE A 186 -7.58 -29.50 32.53
CA ILE A 186 -7.68 -30.58 31.52
C ILE A 186 -6.26 -30.93 31.09
N GLU A 187 -5.87 -32.19 31.28
CA GLU A 187 -4.56 -32.69 30.82
C GLU A 187 -4.53 -32.68 29.27
N PRO A 188 -3.52 -32.07 28.64
CA PRO A 188 -3.46 -31.94 27.19
C PRO A 188 -3.14 -33.28 26.52
N ASN A 189 -3.53 -33.41 25.25
CA ASN A 189 -3.03 -34.49 24.40
C ASN A 189 -1.61 -34.15 23.92
N TYR A 190 -0.62 -34.97 24.30
CA TYR A 190 0.78 -34.78 23.91
C TYR A 190 1.13 -35.35 22.52
N ASN A 191 0.23 -36.12 21.89
CA ASN A 191 0.32 -36.50 20.49
C ASN A 191 -0.19 -35.35 19.62
N ILE A 192 0.73 -34.59 19.04
CA ILE A 192 0.41 -33.42 18.24
C ILE A 192 -0.14 -33.88 16.88
N GLY A 193 -1.32 -33.38 16.53
CA GLY A 193 -2.04 -33.79 15.32
C GLY A 193 -1.41 -33.25 14.04
N LEU A 194 -1.81 -33.84 12.91
CA LEU A 194 -1.39 -33.42 11.58
C LEU A 194 -1.80 -31.97 11.33
N TYR A 195 -0.83 -31.13 10.94
CA TYR A 195 -0.99 -29.68 10.74
C TYR A 195 -1.48 -28.90 11.97
N ASP A 196 -1.31 -29.41 13.20
CA ASP A 196 -1.71 -28.68 14.41
C ASP A 196 -0.85 -27.41 14.61
N PRO A 197 -1.45 -26.20 14.60
CA PRO A 197 -0.71 -24.94 14.72
C PRO A 197 0.10 -24.78 16.01
N TYR A 198 -0.15 -25.60 17.04
CA TYR A 198 0.66 -25.64 18.26
C TYR A 198 2.15 -25.78 17.98
N PHE A 199 2.53 -26.66 17.04
CA PHE A 199 3.94 -26.84 16.67
C PHE A 199 4.53 -25.61 16.00
N ALA A 200 3.75 -24.86 15.21
CA ALA A 200 4.22 -23.59 14.63
C ALA A 200 4.45 -22.53 15.71
N GLY A 201 3.62 -22.49 16.74
CA GLY A 201 3.78 -21.59 17.88
C GLY A 201 5.06 -21.86 18.69
N LEU A 202 5.41 -23.14 18.87
CA LEU A 202 6.70 -23.53 19.46
C LEU A 202 7.88 -23.16 18.56
N VAL A 203 7.75 -23.32 17.25
CA VAL A 203 8.81 -22.98 16.29
C VAL A 203 9.05 -21.46 16.23
N ASP A 204 7.99 -20.65 16.36
CA ASP A 204 8.07 -19.19 16.39
C ASP A 204 8.89 -18.65 17.59
N THR A 205 8.97 -19.40 18.69
CA THR A 205 9.65 -19.00 19.94
C THR A 205 10.99 -19.72 20.14
N ASP A 206 10.96 -21.05 20.25
CA ASP A 206 12.13 -21.90 20.55
C ASP A 206 12.68 -22.65 19.33
N GLY A 207 12.04 -22.51 18.16
CA GLY A 207 12.43 -23.19 16.94
C GLY A 207 13.67 -22.63 16.26
N SER A 208 14.36 -23.51 15.54
CA SER A 208 15.37 -23.12 14.57
C SER A 208 15.13 -23.84 13.25
N ILE A 209 15.11 -23.07 12.16
CA ILE A 209 15.12 -23.61 10.80
C ILE A 209 16.48 -23.28 10.20
N VAL A 210 17.25 -24.32 9.90
CA VAL A 210 18.63 -24.19 9.43
C VAL A 210 18.74 -24.79 8.04
N PHE A 211 19.34 -24.06 7.11
CA PHE A 211 19.78 -24.63 5.84
C PHE A 211 21.20 -25.18 6.01
N ASN A 212 21.32 -26.51 6.07
CA ASN A 212 22.58 -27.20 6.10
C ASN A 212 23.13 -27.32 4.68
N TYR A 213 24.03 -26.41 4.31
CA TYR A 213 24.63 -26.34 2.96
C TYR A 213 25.38 -27.62 2.59
N ALA A 214 26.20 -28.16 3.48
CA ALA A 214 26.98 -29.37 3.20
C ALA A 214 26.07 -30.59 2.97
N GLY A 215 24.95 -30.66 3.68
CA GLY A 215 23.95 -31.71 3.51
C GLY A 215 22.84 -31.39 2.50
N ASN A 216 22.92 -30.24 1.82
CA ASN A 216 21.87 -29.67 0.97
C ASN A 216 20.45 -29.89 1.53
N ARG A 217 20.24 -29.54 2.81
CA ARG A 217 18.97 -29.85 3.49
C ARG A 217 18.50 -28.79 4.46
N ILE A 218 17.19 -28.69 4.60
CA ILE A 218 16.52 -27.86 5.60
C ILE A 218 16.28 -28.72 6.84
N GLU A 219 16.69 -28.21 7.98
CA GLU A 219 16.49 -28.84 9.27
C GLU A 219 15.58 -27.95 10.13
N CYS A 220 14.47 -28.50 10.61
CA CYS A 220 13.65 -27.85 11.65
C CYS A 220 13.95 -28.52 12.99
N ASN A 221 14.48 -27.75 13.94
CA ASN A 221 14.90 -28.26 15.23
C ASN A 221 14.18 -27.52 16.37
N LEU A 222 13.70 -28.30 17.34
CA LEU A 222 13.28 -27.83 18.67
C LEU A 222 14.20 -28.44 19.72
N GLU A 223 14.48 -27.70 20.79
CA GLU A 223 15.21 -28.21 21.95
C GLU A 223 14.64 -27.61 23.24
N PHE A 224 14.26 -28.49 24.17
CA PHE A 224 13.68 -28.12 25.46
C PHE A 224 14.47 -28.73 26.61
N GLN A 225 14.30 -28.21 27.82
CA GLN A 225 14.78 -28.90 29.02
C GLN A 225 14.03 -30.23 29.17
N TYR A 226 14.76 -31.32 29.44
CA TYR A 226 14.17 -32.64 29.66
C TYR A 226 13.50 -32.71 31.04
N ASN A 227 12.20 -32.98 31.05
CA ASN A 227 11.39 -33.14 32.25
C ASN A 227 10.19 -34.08 31.95
N GLU A 228 9.29 -34.27 32.92
CA GLU A 228 8.12 -35.15 32.76
C GLU A 228 7.14 -34.72 31.66
N TYR A 229 7.17 -33.46 31.24
CA TYR A 229 6.25 -32.90 30.25
C TYR A 229 6.85 -32.92 28.84
N SER A 230 8.10 -32.47 28.70
CA SER A 230 8.79 -32.48 27.42
C SER A 230 9.09 -33.90 26.93
N SER A 231 9.23 -34.88 27.83
CA SER A 231 9.36 -36.30 27.48
C SER A 231 8.08 -36.93 26.94
N LYS A 232 6.90 -36.36 27.23
CA LYS A 232 5.60 -36.83 26.70
C LYS A 232 5.30 -36.30 25.30
N LEU A 233 5.93 -35.21 24.88
CA LEU A 233 5.68 -34.59 23.56
C LEU A 233 6.00 -35.55 22.43
N ASN A 234 5.02 -35.75 21.54
CA ASN A 234 5.15 -36.58 20.36
C ASN A 234 4.75 -35.79 19.11
N PHE A 235 5.69 -35.64 18.17
CA PHE A 235 5.48 -34.94 16.90
C PHE A 235 5.53 -35.86 15.67
N ASP A 236 5.42 -37.18 15.84
CA ASP A 236 5.51 -38.16 14.75
C ASP A 236 4.48 -37.95 13.63
N ASN A 237 3.32 -37.39 13.99
CA ASN A 237 2.18 -37.19 13.09
C ASN A 237 1.94 -35.72 12.75
N THR A 238 2.75 -34.79 13.27
CA THR A 238 2.53 -33.35 13.13
C THR A 238 2.71 -32.87 11.69
N ILE A 239 3.75 -33.38 11.04
CA ILE A 239 4.11 -33.06 9.67
C ILE A 239 3.89 -34.33 8.84
N LEU A 240 3.19 -34.19 7.71
CA LEU A 240 2.85 -35.31 6.84
C LEU A 240 4.10 -36.12 6.46
N ASN A 241 4.06 -37.44 6.65
CA ASN A 241 5.16 -38.36 6.33
C ASN A 241 6.51 -38.05 6.99
N CYS A 242 6.52 -37.28 8.09
CA CYS A 242 7.73 -36.81 8.71
C CYS A 242 7.79 -37.17 10.19
N LYS A 243 8.69 -38.08 10.55
CA LYS A 243 9.03 -38.35 11.94
C LYS A 243 10.31 -37.61 12.34
N PRO A 244 10.32 -36.89 13.48
CA PRO A 244 11.53 -36.25 13.96
C PRO A 244 12.49 -37.28 14.58
N ALA A 245 13.80 -37.01 14.48
CA ALA A 245 14.76 -37.68 15.35
C ALA A 245 14.69 -37.05 16.75
N VAL A 246 14.46 -37.88 17.77
CA VAL A 246 14.40 -37.47 19.18
C VAL A 246 15.71 -37.79 19.87
N LEU A 247 16.35 -36.78 20.46
CA LEU A 247 17.67 -36.90 21.10
C LEU A 247 17.63 -36.34 22.51
N ILE A 248 18.06 -37.12 23.51
CA ILE A 248 18.29 -36.64 24.87
C ILE A 248 19.79 -36.33 25.02
N ARG A 249 20.12 -35.13 25.49
CA ARG A 249 21.50 -34.66 25.66
C ARG A 249 21.75 -34.23 27.10
N LYS A 250 22.87 -34.64 27.68
CA LYS A 250 23.37 -34.07 28.94
C LYS A 250 24.17 -32.81 28.61
N LYS A 251 23.85 -31.68 29.22
CA LYS A 251 24.58 -30.42 29.11
C LYS A 251 25.24 -30.11 30.46
N SER A 252 26.56 -30.02 30.48
CA SER A 252 27.29 -29.46 31.61
C SER A 252 27.27 -27.94 31.52
N SER A 253 26.99 -27.26 32.63
CA SER A 253 27.05 -25.81 32.66
C SER A 253 28.50 -25.34 32.61
N LYS A 254 28.87 -24.59 31.57
CA LYS A 254 30.24 -24.05 31.39
C LYS A 254 30.70 -23.08 32.49
N SER A 255 29.82 -22.66 33.41
CA SER A 255 30.07 -21.58 34.38
C SER A 255 30.31 -22.03 35.83
N GLY A 256 30.78 -23.26 36.06
CA GLY A 256 31.10 -23.73 37.42
C GLY A 256 29.89 -23.91 38.36
N SER A 257 28.65 -23.75 37.87
CA SER A 257 27.47 -24.17 38.62
C SER A 257 27.40 -25.70 38.63
N SER A 258 27.15 -26.33 39.77
CA SER A 258 27.10 -27.80 39.91
C SER A 258 25.86 -28.46 39.31
N LYS A 259 25.09 -27.77 38.46
CA LYS A 259 23.81 -28.26 37.94
C LYS A 259 23.96 -28.73 36.50
N ASP A 260 24.27 -30.00 36.34
CA ASP A 260 24.05 -30.69 35.07
C ASP A 260 22.55 -30.73 34.78
N PHE A 261 22.16 -30.37 33.57
CA PHE A 261 20.78 -30.50 33.11
C PHE A 261 20.73 -31.30 31.82
N SER A 262 19.64 -32.04 31.64
CA SER A 262 19.37 -32.75 30.39
C SER A 262 18.44 -31.93 29.51
N SER A 263 18.63 -32.00 28.19
CA SER A 263 17.72 -31.45 27.19
C SER A 263 17.19 -32.56 26.28
N ILE A 264 16.00 -32.34 25.71
CA ILE A 264 15.41 -33.18 24.67
C ILE A 264 15.27 -32.35 23.40
N SER A 265 15.69 -32.90 22.27
CA SER A 265 15.67 -32.24 20.97
C SER A 265 14.89 -33.07 19.96
N PHE A 266 14.05 -32.38 19.18
CA PHE A 266 13.28 -32.93 18.07
C PHE A 266 13.82 -32.36 16.77
N LYS A 267 14.26 -33.22 15.85
CA LYS A 267 14.91 -32.80 14.60
C LYS A 267 14.23 -33.37 13.37
N PHE A 268 13.67 -32.52 12.54
CA PHE A 268 13.20 -32.86 11.21
C PHE A 268 14.31 -32.54 10.20
N GLN A 269 15.14 -33.53 9.90
CA GLN A 269 16.40 -33.33 9.16
C GLN A 269 16.57 -34.27 7.95
N ASN A 270 15.55 -35.05 7.58
CA ASN A 270 15.64 -35.93 6.41
C ASN A 270 15.40 -35.12 5.13
N VAL A 271 16.22 -35.34 4.10
CA VAL A 271 16.08 -34.70 2.78
C VAL A 271 14.69 -34.95 2.19
N ASN A 272 14.18 -36.18 2.31
CA ASN A 272 12.87 -36.57 1.80
C ASN A 272 11.72 -35.85 2.53
N ASN A 273 11.98 -35.31 3.73
CA ASN A 273 10.98 -34.63 4.55
C ASN A 273 10.87 -33.14 4.21
N MET A 274 11.78 -32.57 3.42
CA MET A 274 11.85 -31.13 3.20
C MET A 274 10.58 -30.53 2.59
N LEU A 275 9.97 -31.23 1.62
CA LEU A 275 8.75 -30.75 0.96
C LEU A 275 7.58 -30.68 1.96
N PHE A 276 7.46 -31.67 2.84
CA PHE A 276 6.40 -31.70 3.86
C PHE A 276 6.63 -30.70 4.98
N ILE A 277 7.89 -30.46 5.38
CA ILE A 277 8.23 -29.38 6.34
C ILE A 277 7.83 -28.03 5.74
N TYR A 278 8.15 -27.79 4.47
CA TYR A 278 7.75 -26.57 3.78
C TYR A 278 6.23 -26.44 3.71
N ASP A 279 5.54 -27.48 3.23
CA ASP A 279 4.09 -27.51 3.12
C ASP A 279 3.39 -27.26 4.46
N TYR A 280 3.90 -27.84 5.55
CA TYR A 280 3.41 -27.58 6.90
C TYR A 280 3.46 -26.08 7.26
N PHE A 281 4.57 -25.38 6.99
CA PHE A 281 4.68 -23.95 7.30
C PHE A 281 3.95 -23.04 6.31
N MET A 282 3.58 -23.55 5.13
CA MET A 282 2.64 -22.89 4.23
C MET A 282 1.21 -22.93 4.78
N HIS A 283 0.81 -24.05 5.40
CA HIS A 283 -0.47 -24.17 6.10
C HIS A 283 -0.49 -23.41 7.44
N ASN A 284 0.60 -23.51 8.20
CA ASN A 284 0.77 -22.92 9.53
C ASN A 284 1.86 -21.86 9.49
N ARG A 285 1.48 -20.68 9.01
CA ARG A 285 2.41 -19.55 8.82
C ARG A 285 3.11 -19.17 10.13
N LEU A 286 4.42 -18.97 10.03
CA LEU A 286 5.26 -18.43 11.10
C LEU A 286 5.19 -16.90 11.15
N PHE A 287 5.28 -16.34 12.35
CA PHE A 287 5.14 -14.90 12.58
C PHE A 287 6.41 -14.24 13.12
N CYS A 288 7.46 -15.01 13.42
CA CYS A 288 8.77 -14.45 13.74
C CYS A 288 9.45 -13.88 12.46
N ASP A 289 10.10 -12.72 12.56
CA ASP A 289 10.61 -12.00 11.38
C ASP A 289 11.77 -12.72 10.68
N MET A 290 12.53 -13.53 11.43
CA MET A 290 13.67 -14.27 10.89
C MET A 290 13.22 -15.44 10.03
N LEU A 291 12.18 -16.17 10.45
CA LEU A 291 11.70 -17.37 9.74
C LEU A 291 10.81 -17.03 8.55
N ILE A 292 10.12 -15.89 8.57
CA ILE A 292 9.38 -15.39 7.39
C ILE A 292 10.30 -15.27 6.18
N ARG A 293 11.55 -14.81 6.35
CA ARG A 293 12.52 -14.72 5.26
C ARG A 293 12.86 -16.09 4.68
N ILE A 294 13.01 -17.09 5.54
CA ILE A 294 13.27 -18.47 5.12
C ILE A 294 12.07 -19.01 4.32
N GLN A 295 10.84 -18.76 4.78
CA GLN A 295 9.63 -19.16 4.04
C GLN A 295 9.60 -18.58 2.61
N TYR A 296 10.04 -17.33 2.41
CA TYR A 296 10.19 -16.75 1.07
C TYR A 296 11.26 -17.45 0.23
N TYR A 297 12.43 -17.78 0.80
CA TYR A 297 13.45 -18.54 0.08
C TYR A 297 12.98 -19.92 -0.33
N LEU A 298 12.24 -20.60 0.55
CA LEU A 298 11.64 -21.90 0.26
C LEU A 298 10.60 -21.82 -0.85
N HIS A 299 9.82 -20.74 -0.88
CA HIS A 299 8.85 -20.50 -1.96
C HIS A 299 9.53 -20.33 -3.31
N ILE A 300 10.60 -19.55 -3.38
CA ILE A 300 11.39 -19.38 -4.62
C ILE A 300 11.98 -20.72 -5.08
N LEU A 301 12.49 -21.54 -4.15
CA LEU A 301 13.04 -22.85 -4.46
C LEU A 301 11.95 -23.83 -4.95
N TRP A 302 10.77 -23.80 -4.35
CA TRP A 302 9.63 -24.61 -4.74
C TRP A 302 9.15 -24.27 -6.15
N ASP A 303 8.95 -22.98 -6.45
CA ASP A 303 8.52 -22.53 -7.78
C ASP A 303 9.53 -22.96 -8.86
N PHE A 304 10.83 -22.97 -8.53
CA PHE A 304 11.87 -23.50 -9.41
C PHE A 304 11.73 -25.01 -9.64
N LEU A 305 11.61 -25.81 -8.58
CA LEU A 305 11.46 -27.27 -8.70
C LEU A 305 10.18 -27.67 -9.43
N ALA A 306 9.06 -27.00 -9.15
CA ALA A 306 7.79 -27.21 -9.84
C ALA A 306 7.88 -26.88 -11.33
N SER A 307 8.60 -25.81 -11.70
CA SER A 307 8.87 -25.47 -13.11
C SER A 307 9.74 -26.50 -13.82
N VAL A 308 10.65 -27.19 -13.11
CA VAL A 308 11.51 -28.22 -13.70
C VAL A 308 10.77 -29.56 -13.87
N CYS A 309 9.89 -29.91 -12.92
CA CYS A 309 9.18 -31.21 -12.94
C CYS A 309 7.93 -31.24 -13.85
N THR A 310 7.37 -30.09 -14.23
CA THR A 310 6.16 -30.04 -15.08
C THR A 310 6.45 -30.18 -16.58
N ASP A 311 7.72 -30.14 -16.97
CA ASP A 311 8.15 -30.39 -18.34
C ASP A 311 8.28 -31.90 -18.61
N ASN A 312 7.23 -32.47 -19.19
CA ASN A 312 7.19 -33.82 -19.77
C ASN A 312 8.17 -33.96 -20.96
N ILE A 313 9.47 -34.07 -20.67
CA ILE A 313 10.47 -34.59 -21.61
C ILE A 313 10.99 -35.93 -21.07
N LEU A 314 10.10 -36.92 -20.90
CA LEU A 314 10.46 -38.31 -20.63
C LEU A 314 9.49 -39.32 -21.28
N SER A 315 8.77 -38.95 -22.34
CA SER A 315 7.86 -39.87 -23.04
C SER A 315 8.41 -40.49 -24.33
N GLN A 316 9.70 -40.35 -24.67
CA GLN A 316 10.27 -40.94 -25.90
C GLN A 316 11.68 -41.55 -25.77
N VAL A 317 11.94 -42.32 -24.71
CA VAL A 317 13.10 -43.25 -24.70
C VAL A 317 12.66 -44.57 -24.09
N PRO A 318 12.81 -45.72 -24.78
CA PRO A 318 12.49 -47.01 -24.19
C PRO A 318 13.51 -47.35 -23.10
N LEU A 319 13.05 -47.43 -21.86
CA LEU A 319 13.80 -47.95 -20.73
C LEU A 319 13.79 -49.48 -20.79
N ASN A 320 14.89 -50.07 -21.25
CA ASN A 320 15.15 -51.50 -21.07
C ASN A 320 15.93 -51.67 -19.76
N ILE A 321 15.30 -52.27 -18.76
CA ILE A 321 15.92 -52.61 -17.48
C ILE A 321 16.22 -54.11 -17.50
N GLN A 322 17.50 -54.48 -17.56
CA GLN A 322 17.96 -55.80 -17.15
C GLN A 322 18.69 -55.65 -15.81
N SER A 323 18.28 -56.46 -14.83
CA SER A 323 18.92 -56.57 -13.54
C SER A 323 20.11 -57.52 -13.62
N ALA A 324 21.29 -57.06 -13.19
CA ALA A 324 22.36 -57.94 -12.75
C ALA A 324 23.11 -57.31 -11.57
N GLY A 325 23.07 -58.03 -10.44
CA GLY A 325 24.18 -58.25 -9.51
C GLY A 325 24.95 -57.05 -8.94
N ASN A 326 24.67 -56.78 -7.67
CA ASN A 326 25.59 -56.44 -6.58
C ASN A 326 26.56 -55.24 -6.66
N GLU A 327 26.50 -54.50 -5.55
CA GLU A 327 27.48 -53.60 -4.95
C GLU A 327 27.51 -52.10 -5.32
N GLN A 328 27.75 -51.34 -4.26
CA GLN A 328 27.49 -49.92 -4.05
C GLN A 328 28.40 -49.02 -4.89
N VAL A 329 27.83 -48.17 -5.76
CA VAL A 329 28.35 -46.82 -6.05
C VAL A 329 27.19 -45.93 -6.50
N ASN A 330 26.85 -44.90 -5.72
CA ASN A 330 25.91 -43.84 -6.13
C ASN A 330 26.70 -42.68 -6.77
N THR A 331 26.88 -42.70 -8.09
CA THR A 331 27.19 -41.52 -8.89
C THR A 331 26.38 -41.60 -10.19
N PHE A 332 25.56 -40.58 -10.46
CA PHE A 332 24.87 -40.44 -11.74
C PHE A 332 25.72 -39.55 -12.67
N THR A 333 26.29 -40.13 -13.71
CA THR A 333 26.95 -39.40 -14.80
C THR A 333 26.05 -39.43 -16.03
N LEU A 334 25.59 -38.25 -16.47
CA LEU A 334 24.85 -38.10 -17.72
C LEU A 334 25.86 -38.03 -18.88
N VAL A 335 26.02 -39.13 -19.62
CA VAL A 335 26.82 -39.16 -20.86
C VAL A 335 25.90 -38.81 -22.03
N VAL A 336 26.11 -37.64 -22.64
CA VAL A 336 25.45 -37.26 -23.90
C VAL A 336 26.41 -37.61 -25.05
N SER A 337 26.01 -38.52 -25.93
CA SER A 337 26.81 -38.93 -27.10
C SER A 337 26.94 -37.80 -28.13
N SER A 338 28.13 -37.67 -28.71
CA SER A 338 28.58 -36.58 -29.60
C SER A 338 27.98 -36.55 -31.02
N GLU A 339 26.89 -37.27 -31.30
CA GLU A 339 26.38 -37.43 -32.67
C GLU A 339 25.46 -36.28 -33.15
N THR A 340 25.03 -35.37 -32.28
CA THR A 340 23.98 -34.36 -32.62
C THR A 340 24.52 -32.95 -32.93
N ILE A 341 25.84 -32.76 -33.06
CA ILE A 341 26.44 -31.46 -33.42
C ILE A 341 27.14 -31.56 -34.78
N ARG A 342 26.37 -31.83 -35.83
CA ARG A 342 26.78 -31.57 -37.22
C ARG A 342 25.58 -31.11 -38.02
N GLN A 343 25.23 -29.82 -37.91
CA GLN A 343 24.69 -29.00 -39.00
C GLN A 343 24.53 -27.53 -38.53
N SER A 344 25.03 -26.60 -39.35
CA SER A 344 24.86 -25.13 -39.35
C SER A 344 26.05 -24.26 -38.84
N PRO A 345 26.36 -23.11 -39.49
CA PRO A 345 27.74 -22.64 -39.67
C PRO A 345 28.23 -21.52 -38.74
N ARG A 346 29.55 -21.58 -38.50
CA ARG A 346 30.54 -20.55 -38.13
C ARG A 346 30.04 -19.11 -37.89
N ILE A 347 30.12 -18.67 -36.64
CA ILE A 347 30.35 -17.25 -36.28
C ILE A 347 31.68 -17.15 -35.53
N LYS A 348 32.54 -16.22 -35.97
CA LYS A 348 33.95 -16.07 -35.54
C LYS A 348 34.06 -15.52 -34.11
N TYR A 349 34.97 -16.11 -33.35
CA TYR A 349 35.28 -15.90 -31.93
C TYR A 349 36.04 -14.60 -31.60
N SER A 350 36.10 -13.60 -32.50
CA SER A 350 37.04 -12.47 -32.40
C SER A 350 36.45 -11.11 -32.00
N GLN A 351 35.25 -11.07 -31.42
CA GLN A 351 34.64 -9.81 -30.94
C GLN A 351 34.29 -9.77 -29.45
N PHE A 352 34.65 -10.80 -28.67
CA PHE A 352 34.24 -10.89 -27.27
C PHE A 352 35.32 -10.43 -26.25
N LEU A 353 36.53 -10.05 -26.69
CA LEU A 353 37.65 -9.78 -25.79
C LEU A 353 38.00 -8.29 -25.55
N ASN A 354 37.13 -7.34 -25.90
CA ASN A 354 37.41 -5.90 -25.75
C ASN A 354 36.54 -5.16 -24.71
N LEU A 355 35.84 -5.87 -23.82
CA LEU A 355 34.95 -5.26 -22.83
C LEU A 355 35.42 -5.36 -21.36
N PHE A 356 36.61 -5.91 -21.08
CA PHE A 356 37.07 -6.13 -19.69
C PHE A 356 38.36 -5.43 -19.27
N VAL A 357 38.84 -4.42 -20.01
CA VAL A 357 39.95 -3.57 -19.57
C VAL A 357 39.52 -2.11 -19.63
N LYS A 358 38.89 -1.62 -18.54
CA LYS A 358 38.94 -0.23 -18.01
C LYS A 358 37.67 0.06 -17.19
N ARG A 359 37.71 -0.25 -15.89
CA ARG A 359 37.03 0.57 -14.89
C ARG A 359 37.98 0.82 -13.72
N ARG A 360 38.74 1.91 -13.85
CA ARG A 360 39.40 2.59 -12.73
C ARG A 360 38.32 3.27 -11.89
N PHE A 361 38.43 3.10 -10.58
CA PHE A 361 37.72 3.89 -9.57
C PHE A 361 38.05 5.38 -9.74
N TYR A 362 37.03 6.23 -9.77
CA TYR A 362 37.14 7.63 -9.42
C TYR A 362 36.13 7.94 -8.32
N VAL A 363 36.67 8.19 -7.13
CA VAL A 363 36.02 8.94 -6.06
C VAL A 363 36.17 10.41 -6.43
N THR A 364 35.10 11.20 -6.36
CA THR A 364 35.22 12.67 -6.39
C THR A 364 34.14 13.32 -5.55
N TYR A 365 34.60 14.06 -4.55
CA TYR A 365 33.90 15.10 -3.80
C TYR A 365 33.61 16.31 -4.71
N CYS A 366 32.50 17.02 -4.46
CA CYS A 366 32.27 18.49 -4.58
C CYS A 366 30.75 18.73 -4.66
N ALA A 367 30.10 19.49 -3.78
CA ALA A 367 30.22 20.91 -3.42
C ALA A 367 28.96 21.67 -3.92
N GLU A 368 28.42 22.53 -3.05
CA GLU A 368 27.21 23.33 -3.23
C GLU A 368 27.20 24.18 -4.52
N ARG A 369 25.99 24.42 -5.06
CA ARG A 369 25.63 25.75 -5.59
C ARG A 369 24.13 25.99 -5.67
N ASN A 370 23.71 27.04 -4.97
CA ASN A 370 22.44 27.73 -5.06
C ASN A 370 22.08 28.15 -6.50
N LYS A 371 20.84 27.87 -6.93
CA LYS A 371 19.96 28.72 -7.76
C LYS A 371 18.76 27.92 -8.24
N LEU A 372 17.54 28.44 -8.02
CA LEU A 372 16.38 28.42 -8.95
C LEU A 372 15.18 29.05 -8.21
N ARG A 373 14.90 30.34 -8.43
CA ARG A 373 14.00 30.90 -9.47
C ARG A 373 12.58 30.33 -9.43
N SER A 374 11.69 31.26 -9.11
CA SER A 374 10.25 31.27 -9.23
C SER A 374 9.74 30.91 -10.63
N TYR A 375 8.68 30.10 -10.67
CA TYR A 375 7.75 30.05 -11.80
C TYR A 375 6.30 30.00 -11.31
N SER A 376 5.52 30.88 -11.92
CA SER A 376 4.15 31.26 -11.63
C SER A 376 3.12 30.55 -12.53
N THR A 377 1.98 30.20 -11.93
CA THR A 377 0.58 30.29 -12.40
C THR A 377 0.14 29.83 -13.81
N LEU A 378 -0.92 29.01 -13.83
CA LEU A 378 -1.99 29.02 -14.84
C LEU A 378 -3.37 28.78 -14.19
N ASN A 379 -4.40 29.39 -14.79
CA ASN A 379 -5.62 29.96 -14.19
C ASN A 379 -6.85 29.04 -14.03
N ASN A 380 -7.75 29.51 -13.15
CA ASN A 380 -9.10 29.06 -12.77
C ASN A 380 -10.21 29.29 -13.82
N SER A 381 -11.37 28.64 -13.61
CA SER A 381 -12.68 29.30 -13.83
C SER A 381 -13.77 28.85 -12.83
N SER A 382 -14.34 29.85 -12.14
CA SER A 382 -15.71 29.99 -11.57
C SER A 382 -16.27 28.92 -10.61
N ASN A 383 -16.18 29.19 -9.30
CA ASN A 383 -17.01 28.59 -8.26
C ASN A 383 -18.32 29.39 -8.08
N LYS A 384 -19.45 28.83 -8.52
CA LYS A 384 -20.75 29.10 -7.90
C LYS A 384 -20.92 28.10 -6.74
N LYS A 385 -21.21 28.64 -5.55
CA LYS A 385 -21.61 27.99 -4.28
C LYS A 385 -21.80 26.46 -4.38
N ALA A 386 -20.73 25.69 -4.20
CA ALA A 386 -20.86 24.28 -3.83
C ALA A 386 -21.06 24.25 -2.32
N LYS A 387 -22.22 23.75 -1.87
CA LYS A 387 -22.46 23.43 -0.46
C LYS A 387 -21.31 22.55 0.02
N THR A 388 -20.51 23.06 0.95
CA THR A 388 -19.51 22.27 1.66
C THR A 388 -20.24 21.07 2.26
N SER A 389 -19.84 19.86 1.87
CA SER A 389 -20.35 18.63 2.47
C SER A 389 -20.22 18.76 3.99
N SER A 390 -21.35 18.69 4.68
CA SER A 390 -21.46 18.89 6.12
C SER A 390 -20.45 18.02 6.89
N PRO A 391 -19.87 18.48 8.02
CA PRO A 391 -19.07 17.65 8.93
C PRO A 391 -19.72 16.30 9.30
N THR A 392 -21.04 16.22 9.27
CA THR A 392 -21.80 14.98 9.49
C THR A 392 -21.52 13.89 8.43
N TYR A 393 -21.22 14.28 7.20
CA TYR A 393 -20.96 13.35 6.10
C TYR A 393 -19.63 12.61 6.25
N PHE A 394 -18.54 13.32 6.56
CA PHE A 394 -17.24 12.68 6.81
C PHE A 394 -17.26 11.84 8.09
N LYS A 395 -18.03 12.28 9.10
CA LYS A 395 -18.27 11.49 10.32
C LYS A 395 -19.00 10.18 9.99
N TRP A 396 -19.97 10.22 9.07
CA TRP A 396 -20.69 9.02 8.60
C TRP A 396 -19.77 8.07 7.80
N VAL A 397 -19.03 8.57 6.80
CA VAL A 397 -18.12 7.74 5.99
C VAL A 397 -17.02 7.07 6.84
N LYS A 398 -16.53 7.75 7.88
CA LYS A 398 -15.53 7.22 8.81
C LYS A 398 -16.12 6.46 10.01
N SER A 399 -17.45 6.43 10.16
CA SER A 399 -18.04 5.80 11.34
C SER A 399 -17.80 4.29 11.29
N LYS A 400 -17.67 3.69 12.49
CA LYS A 400 -17.63 2.23 12.65
C LYS A 400 -19.02 1.59 12.63
N ASP A 401 -20.04 2.36 12.26
CA ASP A 401 -21.39 1.84 12.08
C ASP A 401 -21.35 0.76 10.99
N PRO A 402 -21.88 -0.46 11.22
CA PRO A 402 -21.89 -1.53 10.23
C PRO A 402 -22.61 -1.15 8.93
N TYR A 403 -23.47 -0.14 8.96
CA TYR A 403 -24.20 0.38 7.80
C TYR A 403 -23.51 1.58 7.13
N SER A 404 -22.41 2.10 7.68
CA SER A 404 -21.62 3.10 6.99
C SER A 404 -20.88 2.49 5.79
N PRO A 405 -20.45 3.30 4.80
CA PRO A 405 -19.64 2.80 3.70
C PRO A 405 -18.40 2.03 4.18
N ASN A 406 -17.77 2.47 5.27
CA ASN A 406 -16.62 1.78 5.86
C ASN A 406 -17.02 0.49 6.58
N GLY A 407 -18.13 0.48 7.31
CA GLY A 407 -18.67 -0.71 7.96
C GLY A 407 -19.06 -1.79 6.96
N ILE A 408 -19.73 -1.42 5.86
CA ILE A 408 -20.13 -2.33 4.78
C ILE A 408 -18.89 -2.98 4.14
N VAL A 409 -17.87 -2.18 3.80
CA VAL A 409 -16.62 -2.69 3.22
C VAL A 409 -15.88 -3.60 4.21
N THR A 410 -15.80 -3.21 5.49
CA THR A 410 -15.15 -4.02 6.53
C THR A 410 -15.86 -5.36 6.71
N ASN A 411 -17.18 -5.36 6.82
CA ASN A 411 -18.01 -6.55 6.94
C ASN A 411 -17.89 -7.46 5.70
N PHE A 412 -17.80 -6.86 4.50
CA PHE A 412 -17.57 -7.61 3.27
C PHE A 412 -16.25 -8.38 3.31
N HIS A 413 -15.16 -7.75 3.73
CA HIS A 413 -13.85 -8.42 3.81
C HIS A 413 -13.73 -9.41 4.98
N ILE A 414 -14.46 -9.17 6.07
CA ILE A 414 -14.60 -10.16 7.14
C ILE A 414 -15.25 -11.44 6.60
N LYS A 415 -16.30 -11.29 5.79
CA LYS A 415 -17.03 -12.42 5.22
C LYS A 415 -16.28 -13.09 4.06
N TYR A 416 -15.57 -12.31 3.25
CA TYR A 416 -14.85 -12.76 2.06
C TYR A 416 -13.39 -12.31 2.12
N ASN A 417 -12.61 -12.99 2.96
CA ASN A 417 -11.20 -12.67 3.22
C ASN A 417 -10.25 -13.03 2.06
N TYR A 418 -10.70 -13.82 1.08
CA TYR A 418 -9.93 -14.20 -0.12
C TYR A 418 -10.50 -13.53 -1.39
N PRO A 419 -9.65 -13.00 -2.29
CA PRO A 419 -10.09 -12.34 -3.53
C PRO A 419 -11.02 -13.18 -4.41
N GLU A 420 -10.77 -14.49 -4.48
CA GLU A 420 -11.54 -15.43 -5.32
C GLU A 420 -12.96 -15.63 -4.79
N LEU A 421 -13.11 -15.63 -3.46
CA LEU A 421 -14.42 -15.69 -2.81
C LEU A 421 -15.12 -14.34 -2.85
N ALA A 422 -14.39 -13.23 -2.81
CA ALA A 422 -14.97 -11.89 -2.85
C ALA A 422 -15.63 -11.57 -4.20
N ASN A 423 -14.97 -11.90 -5.32
CA ASN A 423 -15.37 -11.44 -6.66
C ASN A 423 -16.83 -11.76 -7.05
N PRO A 424 -17.37 -12.97 -6.81
CA PRO A 424 -18.77 -13.29 -7.08
C PRO A 424 -19.75 -12.39 -6.30
N HIS A 425 -19.37 -11.97 -5.09
CA HIS A 425 -20.23 -11.20 -4.19
C HIS A 425 -20.12 -9.69 -4.35
N ILE A 426 -19.24 -9.19 -5.22
CA ILE A 426 -19.23 -7.78 -5.62
C ILE A 426 -20.40 -7.55 -6.59
N THR A 427 -21.53 -7.09 -6.04
CA THR A 427 -22.78 -6.82 -6.77
C THR A 427 -23.05 -5.32 -6.91
N TYR A 428 -23.95 -4.94 -7.84
CA TYR A 428 -24.38 -3.55 -8.01
C TYR A 428 -25.00 -2.99 -6.73
N GLU A 429 -25.83 -3.78 -6.02
CA GLU A 429 -26.50 -3.33 -4.79
C GLU A 429 -25.49 -3.08 -3.67
N LEU A 430 -24.44 -3.90 -3.57
CA LEU A 430 -23.34 -3.65 -2.62
C LEU A 430 -22.60 -2.35 -2.96
N ILE A 431 -22.26 -2.12 -4.23
CA ILE A 431 -21.61 -0.86 -4.63
C ILE A 431 -22.53 0.33 -4.38
N LYS A 432 -23.84 0.19 -4.66
CA LYS A 432 -24.84 1.22 -4.44
C LYS A 432 -25.00 1.54 -2.94
N SER A 433 -24.94 0.56 -2.05
CA SER A 433 -24.98 0.81 -0.60
C SER A 433 -23.73 1.54 -0.10
N ILE A 434 -22.56 1.29 -0.70
CA ILE A 434 -21.30 1.98 -0.35
C ILE A 434 -21.27 3.41 -0.94
N LEU A 435 -21.63 3.57 -2.22
CA LEU A 435 -21.38 4.79 -2.99
C LEU A 435 -22.63 5.66 -3.28
N GLY A 436 -23.83 5.09 -3.21
CA GLY A 436 -25.06 5.74 -3.63
C GLY A 436 -25.45 6.96 -2.79
N GLY A 437 -25.13 6.93 -1.48
CA GLY A 437 -25.32 8.08 -0.59
C GLY A 437 -24.15 9.07 -0.57
N THR A 438 -23.00 8.71 -1.18
CA THR A 438 -21.76 9.49 -1.13
C THR A 438 -21.46 10.28 -2.40
N LEU A 439 -21.93 9.78 -3.55
CA LEU A 439 -21.65 10.38 -4.85
C LEU A 439 -22.92 11.01 -5.41
N ASP A 440 -22.93 12.35 -5.45
CA ASP A 440 -24.03 13.13 -6.00
C ASP A 440 -24.25 12.75 -7.48
N GLY A 441 -25.48 12.34 -7.82
CA GLY A 441 -25.82 11.86 -9.16
C GLY A 441 -25.50 10.38 -9.43
N PHE A 442 -25.08 9.59 -8.43
CA PHE A 442 -24.80 8.16 -8.61
C PHE A 442 -25.93 7.41 -9.33
N ASN A 443 -27.17 7.51 -8.83
CA ASN A 443 -28.33 6.83 -9.41
C ASN A 443 -28.70 7.32 -10.82
N LYS A 444 -28.25 8.53 -11.22
CA LYS A 444 -28.47 9.05 -12.58
C LYS A 444 -27.48 8.48 -13.59
N VAL A 445 -26.27 8.14 -13.14
CA VAL A 445 -25.18 7.69 -14.01
C VAL A 445 -25.03 6.17 -13.99
N MET A 446 -25.22 5.54 -12.82
CA MET A 446 -24.93 4.13 -12.62
C MET A 446 -26.19 3.28 -12.64
N ASN A 447 -26.20 2.27 -13.51
CA ASN A 447 -27.22 1.22 -13.55
C ASN A 447 -26.56 -0.18 -13.59
N LYS A 448 -27.37 -1.24 -13.53
CA LYS A 448 -26.89 -2.63 -13.52
C LYS A 448 -26.10 -3.00 -14.79
N ASN A 449 -26.45 -2.44 -15.94
CA ASN A 449 -25.76 -2.72 -17.21
C ASN A 449 -24.34 -2.13 -17.23
N ILE A 450 -24.20 -0.85 -16.85
CA ILE A 450 -22.89 -0.20 -16.72
C ILE A 450 -22.05 -0.93 -15.68
N PHE A 451 -22.64 -1.32 -14.55
CA PHE A 451 -21.93 -2.09 -13.53
C PHE A 451 -21.44 -3.45 -14.05
N LYS A 452 -22.24 -4.17 -14.84
CA LYS A 452 -21.84 -5.43 -15.47
C LYS A 452 -20.61 -5.23 -16.36
N GLN A 453 -20.61 -4.22 -17.22
CA GLN A 453 -19.48 -3.88 -18.09
C GLN A 453 -18.22 -3.47 -17.28
N LEU A 454 -18.38 -2.75 -16.17
CA LEU A 454 -17.27 -2.44 -15.27
C LEU A 454 -16.68 -3.69 -14.59
N LYS A 455 -17.53 -4.67 -14.26
CA LYS A 455 -17.08 -5.96 -13.69
C LYS A 455 -16.30 -6.77 -14.74
N GLU A 456 -16.80 -6.84 -15.97
CA GLU A 456 -16.09 -7.45 -17.10
C GLU A 456 -14.73 -6.78 -17.35
N LEU A 457 -14.69 -5.44 -17.31
CA LEU A 457 -13.42 -4.70 -17.39
C LEU A 457 -12.49 -5.02 -16.22
N ALA A 458 -13.02 -5.20 -15.00
CA ALA A 458 -12.22 -5.56 -13.83
C ALA A 458 -11.64 -6.99 -13.91
N ASP A 459 -12.30 -7.88 -14.64
CA ASP A 459 -11.83 -9.24 -14.95
C ASP A 459 -10.93 -9.33 -16.19
N SER A 460 -10.88 -8.26 -17.01
CA SER A 460 -10.02 -8.18 -18.19
C SER A 460 -8.53 -8.11 -17.84
N ILE A 461 -7.67 -8.39 -18.83
CA ILE A 461 -6.21 -8.30 -18.68
C ILE A 461 -5.79 -6.82 -18.60
N PRO A 462 -5.16 -6.36 -17.51
CA PRO A 462 -4.69 -4.98 -17.41
C PRO A 462 -3.50 -4.69 -18.34
N ILE A 463 -3.31 -3.41 -18.65
CA ILE A 463 -2.07 -2.94 -19.25
C ILE A 463 -1.03 -2.83 -18.14
N VAL A 464 0.06 -3.61 -18.23
CA VAL A 464 1.09 -3.70 -17.19
C VAL A 464 2.39 -3.01 -17.64
N PHE A 465 2.93 -2.18 -16.76
CA PHE A 465 4.27 -1.59 -16.85
C PHE A 465 5.10 -2.09 -15.67
N LYS A 466 6.15 -2.88 -15.97
CA LYS A 466 6.98 -3.54 -14.93
C LYS A 466 8.19 -2.71 -14.54
N ASN A 467 8.73 -1.91 -15.46
CA ASN A 467 9.95 -1.14 -15.26
C ASN A 467 9.60 0.33 -15.09
N LEU A 468 9.82 0.87 -13.90
CA LEU A 468 9.57 2.28 -13.61
C LEU A 468 10.86 2.95 -13.10
N PRO A 469 11.12 4.23 -13.42
CA PRO A 469 10.34 5.10 -14.30
C PRO A 469 10.32 4.62 -15.76
N LEU A 470 9.24 4.92 -16.47
CA LEU A 470 9.09 4.54 -17.89
C LEU A 470 10.21 5.16 -18.72
N GLN A 471 10.89 4.35 -19.55
CA GLN A 471 11.92 4.79 -20.49
C GLN A 471 11.52 4.48 -21.93
N ASP A 472 11.97 5.32 -22.87
CA ASP A 472 11.91 5.13 -24.32
C ASP A 472 10.59 4.51 -24.83
N LYS A 473 10.66 3.25 -25.28
CA LYS A 473 9.54 2.49 -25.86
C LYS A 473 8.37 2.31 -24.89
N GLU A 474 8.63 2.17 -23.59
CA GLU A 474 7.56 2.06 -22.59
C GLU A 474 6.83 3.38 -22.38
N LEU A 475 7.51 4.52 -22.51
CA LEU A 475 6.87 5.84 -22.46
C LEU A 475 5.99 6.09 -23.69
N VAL A 476 6.42 5.65 -24.87
CA VAL A 476 5.61 5.67 -26.10
C VAL A 476 4.40 4.77 -25.95
N ARG A 477 4.58 3.52 -25.50
CA ARG A 477 3.49 2.58 -25.22
C ARG A 477 2.51 3.13 -24.19
N PHE A 478 3.02 3.74 -23.12
CA PHE A 478 2.18 4.40 -22.11
C PHE A 478 1.34 5.50 -22.75
N THR A 479 1.98 6.45 -23.44
CA THR A 479 1.30 7.58 -24.08
C THR A 479 0.27 7.13 -25.11
N PHE A 480 0.57 6.08 -25.88
CA PHE A 480 -0.37 5.48 -26.83
C PHE A 480 -1.63 4.94 -26.13
N ASN A 481 -1.47 4.23 -25.00
CA ASN A 481 -2.59 3.63 -24.29
C ASN A 481 -3.41 4.64 -23.48
N VAL A 482 -2.75 5.57 -22.76
CA VAL A 482 -3.43 6.49 -21.83
C VAL A 482 -3.74 7.87 -22.41
N GLY A 483 -3.21 8.17 -23.60
CA GLY A 483 -3.32 9.48 -24.24
C GLY A 483 -2.27 10.50 -23.76
N PRO A 484 -2.30 11.73 -24.32
CA PRO A 484 -1.36 12.80 -23.99
C PRO A 484 -1.57 13.37 -22.58
N THR A 485 -0.52 13.93 -21.99
CA THR A 485 -0.59 14.57 -20.65
C THR A 485 -1.23 15.95 -20.63
N SER A 486 -1.06 16.71 -21.71
CA SER A 486 -1.72 18.00 -21.88
C SER A 486 -3.16 17.75 -22.33
N GLN A 487 -4.09 18.54 -21.79
CA GLN A 487 -5.42 18.67 -22.39
C GLN A 487 -5.25 19.35 -23.75
N ILE A 488 -4.89 18.60 -24.77
CA ILE A 488 -4.90 19.11 -26.13
C ILE A 488 -6.31 18.87 -26.65
N THR A 489 -7.13 19.92 -26.63
CA THR A 489 -8.32 20.01 -27.48
C THR A 489 -7.84 20.23 -28.92
N LEU A 490 -7.34 19.19 -29.56
CA LEU A 490 -7.25 19.16 -31.02
C LEU A 490 -8.67 18.88 -31.52
N ASN A 491 -9.29 19.88 -32.13
CA ASN A 491 -10.62 19.80 -32.77
C ASN A 491 -11.78 19.43 -31.83
N ASN A 492 -11.84 19.98 -30.60
CA ASN A 492 -12.86 19.69 -29.58
C ASN A 492 -13.02 18.22 -29.15
N ARG A 493 -12.22 17.29 -29.68
CA ARG A 493 -12.27 15.88 -29.26
C ARG A 493 -11.48 15.68 -27.97
N ILE A 494 -12.19 15.27 -26.93
CA ILE A 494 -11.62 14.94 -25.62
C ILE A 494 -10.83 13.63 -25.76
N SER A 495 -9.51 13.72 -25.96
CA SER A 495 -8.60 12.55 -25.99
C SER A 495 -8.27 11.99 -24.60
N ILE A 496 -9.07 12.35 -23.59
CA ILE A 496 -8.78 12.06 -22.19
C ILE A 496 -9.28 10.66 -21.85
N ARG A 497 -8.33 9.75 -21.57
CA ARG A 497 -8.64 8.43 -21.04
C ARG A 497 -8.90 8.48 -19.54
N SER A 498 -9.99 7.84 -19.13
CA SER A 498 -10.42 7.66 -17.74
C SER A 498 -10.23 6.20 -17.33
N GLY A 499 -9.93 5.94 -16.06
CA GLY A 499 -9.73 4.56 -15.61
C GLY A 499 -9.23 4.42 -14.18
N VAL A 500 -8.86 3.19 -13.84
CA VAL A 500 -8.24 2.80 -12.57
C VAL A 500 -6.79 2.39 -12.81
N TYR A 501 -5.92 2.71 -11.86
CA TYR A 501 -4.54 2.30 -11.82
C TYR A 501 -4.22 1.61 -10.51
N ILE A 502 -3.40 0.57 -10.56
CA ILE A 502 -2.99 -0.23 -9.42
C ILE A 502 -1.47 -0.29 -9.38
N TRP A 503 -0.89 0.09 -8.24
CA TRP A 503 0.53 -0.05 -7.96
C TRP A 503 0.75 -1.28 -7.11
N ASN A 504 1.62 -2.18 -7.55
CA ASN A 504 2.04 -3.36 -6.79
C ASN A 504 3.52 -3.23 -6.45
N HIS A 505 3.87 -3.20 -5.18
CA HIS A 505 5.26 -3.23 -4.75
C HIS A 505 5.82 -4.64 -4.91
N ALA A 506 6.94 -4.80 -5.64
CA ALA A 506 7.51 -6.09 -6.01
C ALA A 506 8.07 -6.87 -4.81
N GLY A 507 8.67 -6.20 -3.82
CA GLY A 507 9.23 -6.82 -2.62
C GLY A 507 8.20 -7.17 -1.53
N THR A 508 7.39 -6.20 -1.09
CA THR A 508 6.41 -6.40 0.01
C THR A 508 5.09 -7.03 -0.44
N GLY A 509 4.76 -7.01 -1.73
CA GLY A 509 3.44 -7.40 -2.24
C GLY A 509 2.34 -6.35 -2.00
N ASP A 510 2.69 -5.19 -1.44
CA ASP A 510 1.72 -4.14 -1.15
C ASP A 510 1.02 -3.64 -2.41
N THR A 511 -0.31 -3.46 -2.31
CA THR A 511 -1.15 -3.03 -3.42
C THR A 511 -1.82 -1.71 -3.11
N TYR A 512 -1.77 -0.77 -4.06
CA TYR A 512 -2.37 0.55 -3.95
C TYR A 512 -3.28 0.81 -5.14
N VAL A 513 -4.55 1.10 -4.90
CA VAL A 513 -5.57 1.28 -5.94
C VAL A 513 -5.93 2.76 -6.04
N GLY A 514 -6.06 3.31 -7.25
CA GLY A 514 -6.53 4.68 -7.44
C GLY A 514 -7.30 4.85 -8.75
N SER A 515 -8.21 5.81 -8.79
CA SER A 515 -8.92 6.18 -10.01
C SER A 515 -8.66 7.60 -10.48
N THR A 516 -8.94 7.88 -11.75
CA THR A 516 -8.95 9.24 -12.27
C THR A 516 -9.67 9.35 -13.62
N VAL A 517 -10.25 10.52 -13.87
CA VAL A 517 -10.78 10.91 -15.19
C VAL A 517 -9.70 11.42 -16.14
N MET A 518 -8.43 11.53 -15.70
CA MET A 518 -7.30 12.02 -16.51
C MET A 518 -6.06 11.17 -16.26
N LEU A 519 -6.06 9.94 -16.76
CA LEU A 519 -5.09 8.90 -16.41
C LEU A 519 -3.64 9.31 -16.71
N ALA A 520 -3.38 9.79 -17.93
CA ALA A 520 -2.06 10.24 -18.35
C ALA A 520 -1.50 11.36 -17.46
N TYR A 521 -2.27 12.42 -17.26
CA TYR A 521 -1.87 13.55 -16.42
C TYR A 521 -1.61 13.11 -14.97
N ARG A 522 -2.52 12.31 -14.39
CA ARG A 522 -2.40 11.85 -13.02
C ARG A 522 -1.13 11.05 -12.78
N ILE A 523 -0.83 10.10 -13.66
CA ILE A 523 0.30 9.19 -13.49
C ILE A 523 1.62 9.91 -13.76
N ARG A 524 1.71 10.60 -14.90
CA ARG A 524 2.94 11.26 -15.30
C ARG A 524 3.26 12.47 -14.43
N SER A 525 2.30 13.36 -14.21
CA SER A 525 2.57 14.62 -13.52
C SER A 525 2.66 14.48 -12.01
N HIS A 526 2.03 13.46 -11.40
CA HIS A 526 2.01 13.34 -9.94
C HIS A 526 2.81 12.18 -9.35
N TYR A 527 3.06 11.09 -10.09
CA TYR A 527 3.88 10.00 -9.58
C TYR A 527 5.25 9.98 -10.28
N ILE A 528 5.27 9.88 -11.61
CA ILE A 528 6.53 9.71 -12.36
C ILE A 528 7.40 10.98 -12.32
N ALA A 529 6.83 12.15 -12.60
CA ALA A 529 7.59 13.41 -12.61
C ALA A 529 8.02 13.84 -11.20
N LYS A 530 7.15 13.66 -10.20
CA LYS A 530 7.42 14.07 -8.81
C LYS A 530 8.35 13.12 -8.07
N ALA A 531 8.39 11.84 -8.43
CA ALA A 531 9.38 10.91 -7.89
C ALA A 531 10.82 11.40 -8.13
N LYS A 532 11.04 12.25 -9.15
CA LYS A 532 12.35 12.87 -9.41
C LYS A 532 12.61 14.14 -8.60
N SER A 533 11.58 14.77 -8.02
CA SER A 533 11.69 16.15 -7.53
C SER A 533 11.63 16.30 -6.01
N GLU A 534 11.81 15.23 -5.22
CA GLU A 534 11.65 15.15 -3.74
C GLU A 534 10.29 15.63 -3.16
N ILE A 535 9.47 16.33 -3.94
CA ILE A 535 8.15 16.87 -3.59
C ILE A 535 7.08 15.81 -3.83
N LEU A 536 7.26 14.62 -3.24
CA LEU A 536 6.18 13.64 -3.11
C LEU A 536 5.26 14.08 -1.96
N GLN A 537 3.94 13.99 -2.15
CA GLN A 537 2.99 14.46 -1.12
C GLN A 537 2.89 13.42 0.01
N ASP A 538 2.15 13.75 1.06
CA ASP A 538 1.84 12.83 2.15
C ASP A 538 0.74 11.82 1.76
N ARG A 539 0.80 11.26 0.55
CA ARG A 539 -0.07 10.16 0.16
C ARG A 539 0.64 8.83 0.43
N PRO A 540 -0.10 7.76 0.73
CA PRO A 540 0.51 6.50 1.17
C PRO A 540 1.37 5.86 0.09
N ILE A 541 0.91 5.92 -1.16
CA ILE A 541 1.72 5.53 -2.32
C ILE A 541 2.89 6.48 -2.57
N ASP A 542 2.72 7.79 -2.34
CA ASP A 542 3.80 8.78 -2.50
C ASP A 542 4.92 8.49 -1.48
N LEU A 543 4.57 8.19 -0.22
CA LEU A 543 5.49 7.77 0.84
C LEU A 543 6.16 6.43 0.51
N ALA A 544 5.40 5.45 0.02
CA ALA A 544 5.95 4.15 -0.35
C ALA A 544 6.93 4.28 -1.54
N ILE A 545 6.59 5.07 -2.57
CA ILE A 545 7.50 5.38 -3.69
C ILE A 545 8.75 6.10 -3.18
N LYS A 546 8.61 7.03 -2.22
CA LYS A 546 9.76 7.72 -1.60
C LYS A 546 10.68 6.75 -0.85
N ASN A 547 10.11 5.82 -0.09
CA ASN A 547 10.86 4.92 0.77
C ASN A 547 11.54 3.78 0.00
N TYR A 548 10.84 3.20 -0.99
CA TYR A 548 11.32 2.02 -1.70
C TYR A 548 11.88 2.33 -3.09
N GLY A 549 11.63 3.53 -3.61
CA GLY A 549 11.96 3.91 -4.98
C GLY A 549 10.90 3.45 -5.99
N LEU A 550 10.67 4.26 -7.01
CA LEU A 550 9.65 4.01 -8.02
C LEU A 550 9.87 2.70 -8.80
N GLY A 551 11.14 2.27 -8.98
CA GLY A 551 11.48 1.04 -9.70
C GLY A 551 11.14 -0.26 -8.98
N GLN A 552 10.74 -0.19 -7.70
CA GLN A 552 10.23 -1.35 -6.97
C GLN A 552 8.73 -1.57 -7.18
N PHE A 553 8.08 -0.77 -8.03
CA PHE A 553 6.64 -0.89 -8.28
C PHE A 553 6.34 -1.36 -9.70
N ARG A 554 5.28 -2.15 -9.82
CA ARG A 554 4.61 -2.49 -11.07
C ARG A 554 3.31 -1.69 -11.16
N LEU A 555 3.01 -1.13 -12.32
CA LEU A 555 1.81 -0.35 -12.57
C LEU A 555 0.87 -1.12 -13.50
N LYS A 556 -0.36 -1.37 -13.05
CA LYS A 556 -1.45 -1.96 -13.84
C LYS A 556 -2.50 -0.91 -14.14
N LEU A 557 -2.97 -0.81 -15.38
CA LEU A 557 -4.00 0.14 -15.81
C LEU A 557 -5.22 -0.58 -16.36
N TYR A 558 -6.40 -0.13 -15.93
CA TYR A 558 -7.70 -0.54 -16.44
C TYR A 558 -8.39 0.71 -17.00
N ILE A 559 -8.44 0.81 -18.32
CA ILE A 559 -8.93 1.98 -19.04
C ILE A 559 -10.38 1.72 -19.44
N LEU A 560 -11.26 2.70 -19.21
CA LEU A 560 -12.65 2.59 -19.64
C LEU A 560 -12.71 2.50 -21.17
N THR A 561 -13.42 1.48 -21.65
CA THR A 561 -13.55 1.19 -23.08
C THR A 561 -14.55 2.14 -23.74
N PRO A 562 -14.49 2.34 -25.08
CA PRO A 562 -15.46 3.14 -25.80
C PRO A 562 -16.91 2.71 -25.57
N GLU A 563 -17.15 1.41 -25.40
CA GLU A 563 -18.48 0.82 -25.18
C GLU A 563 -19.06 1.28 -23.84
N ILE A 564 -18.25 1.24 -22.77
CA ILE A 564 -18.67 1.76 -21.45
C ILE A 564 -18.98 3.26 -21.54
N ILE A 565 -18.15 4.03 -22.26
CA ILE A 565 -18.35 5.47 -22.44
C ILE A 565 -19.66 5.74 -23.20
N ALA A 566 -19.95 4.98 -24.25
CA ALA A 566 -21.20 5.10 -25.01
C ALA A 566 -22.43 4.82 -24.15
N LEU A 567 -22.37 3.86 -23.22
CA LEU A 567 -23.46 3.59 -22.28
C LEU A 567 -23.73 4.73 -21.30
N ILE A 568 -22.73 5.56 -20.98
CA ILE A 568 -22.87 6.70 -20.06
C ILE A 568 -23.39 7.94 -20.79
N PHE A 569 -23.13 8.03 -22.09
CA PHE A 569 -23.47 9.17 -22.94
C PHE A 569 -24.22 8.73 -24.22
N PRO A 570 -25.40 8.07 -24.10
CA PRO A 570 -26.08 7.48 -25.24
C PRO A 570 -26.60 8.51 -26.25
N GLU A 571 -27.11 9.66 -25.79
CA GLU A 571 -27.72 10.70 -26.63
C GLU A 571 -26.73 11.77 -27.10
N GLU A 572 -25.62 11.91 -26.40
CA GLU A 572 -24.66 13.01 -26.57
C GLU A 572 -23.53 12.68 -27.57
N LEU A 573 -23.47 11.44 -28.07
CA LEU A 573 -22.57 11.05 -29.17
C LEU A 573 -22.97 11.70 -30.52
N VAL A 574 -24.19 12.25 -30.61
CA VAL A 574 -24.75 12.87 -31.82
C VAL A 574 -24.56 14.39 -31.85
N SER A 575 -24.25 15.05 -30.72
CA SER A 575 -24.01 16.49 -30.66
C SER A 575 -22.63 16.80 -30.06
N ASP A 576 -21.77 17.47 -30.84
CA ASP A 576 -20.32 17.63 -30.61
C ASP A 576 -19.88 18.34 -29.30
N ILE A 577 -20.76 18.59 -28.32
CA ILE A 577 -20.43 19.43 -27.16
C ILE A 577 -21.00 18.87 -25.85
N ILE A 578 -20.42 17.79 -25.35
CA ILE A 578 -20.49 17.50 -23.91
C ILE A 578 -19.61 18.52 -23.19
N SER A 579 -20.18 19.26 -22.24
CA SER A 579 -19.37 20.17 -21.44
C SER A 579 -18.30 19.36 -20.69
N ILE A 580 -17.03 19.79 -20.74
CA ILE A 580 -15.92 19.13 -20.03
C ILE A 580 -16.25 18.93 -18.54
N LYS A 581 -17.06 19.84 -17.97
CA LYS A 581 -17.54 19.77 -16.59
C LYS A 581 -18.44 18.55 -16.38
N GLU A 582 -19.42 18.34 -17.24
CA GLU A 582 -20.34 17.22 -17.17
C GLU A 582 -19.65 15.88 -17.39
N TYR A 583 -18.78 15.80 -18.40
CA TYR A 583 -17.94 14.61 -18.62
C TYR A 583 -17.16 14.25 -17.35
N LYS A 584 -16.49 15.22 -16.72
CA LYS A 584 -15.73 14.99 -15.48
C LYS A 584 -16.60 14.51 -14.32
N ILE A 585 -17.84 14.99 -14.21
CA ILE A 585 -18.76 14.59 -13.14
C ILE A 585 -19.21 13.14 -13.36
N ARG A 586 -19.78 12.83 -14.54
CA ARG A 586 -20.31 11.48 -14.81
C ARG A 586 -19.19 10.43 -14.81
N MET A 587 -18.09 10.70 -15.49
CA MET A 587 -16.92 9.81 -15.51
C MET A 587 -16.28 9.67 -14.12
N GLY A 588 -16.31 10.73 -13.31
CA GLY A 588 -15.82 10.70 -11.94
C GLY A 588 -16.56 9.70 -11.05
N ILE A 589 -17.86 9.50 -11.28
CA ILE A 589 -18.66 8.47 -10.58
C ILE A 589 -18.24 7.08 -11.05
N VAL A 590 -18.16 6.88 -12.36
CA VAL A 590 -17.86 5.58 -12.98
C VAL A 590 -16.48 5.07 -12.57
N VAL A 591 -15.45 5.91 -12.63
CA VAL A 591 -14.09 5.47 -12.24
C VAL A 591 -13.97 5.18 -10.75
N LYS A 592 -14.78 5.84 -9.89
CA LYS A 592 -14.86 5.53 -8.45
C LYS A 592 -15.58 4.23 -8.16
N VAL A 593 -16.61 3.88 -8.94
CA VAL A 593 -17.23 2.56 -8.88
C VAL A 593 -16.21 1.48 -9.21
N LEU A 594 -15.48 1.66 -10.32
CA LEU A 594 -14.44 0.71 -10.71
C LEU A 594 -13.32 0.61 -9.66
N GLU A 595 -12.92 1.74 -9.06
CA GLU A 595 -11.98 1.77 -7.93
C GLU A 595 -12.48 0.92 -6.76
N GLN A 596 -13.75 1.08 -6.40
CA GLN A 596 -14.36 0.37 -5.28
C GLN A 596 -14.45 -1.15 -5.55
N ILE A 597 -14.73 -1.56 -6.80
CA ILE A 597 -14.65 -2.97 -7.21
C ILE A 597 -13.25 -3.54 -6.92
N PHE A 598 -12.19 -2.83 -7.32
CA PHE A 598 -10.83 -3.29 -7.10
C PHE A 598 -10.41 -3.26 -5.63
N ILE A 599 -10.89 -2.30 -4.84
CA ILE A 599 -10.69 -2.27 -3.39
C ILE A 599 -11.29 -3.52 -2.75
N LEU A 600 -12.54 -3.86 -3.10
CA LEU A 600 -13.23 -5.05 -2.60
C LEU A 600 -12.58 -6.36 -3.07
N ARG A 601 -11.94 -6.37 -4.25
CA ARG A 601 -11.26 -7.55 -4.77
C ARG A 601 -9.90 -7.78 -4.13
N TYR A 602 -9.09 -6.73 -4.01
CA TYR A 602 -7.70 -6.88 -3.57
C TYR A 602 -7.51 -6.76 -2.06
N ASN A 603 -8.55 -6.37 -1.31
CA ASN A 603 -8.48 -6.11 0.13
C ASN A 603 -7.19 -5.38 0.53
N PRO A 604 -6.87 -4.22 -0.08
CA PRO A 604 -5.60 -3.57 0.18
C PRO A 604 -5.61 -2.99 1.60
N ASN A 605 -5.14 -3.76 2.60
CA ASN A 605 -5.13 -3.44 4.05
C ASN A 605 -5.97 -2.20 4.39
N LEU A 606 -7.28 -2.39 4.35
CA LEU A 606 -8.27 -1.32 4.28
C LEU A 606 -8.29 -0.39 5.50
N ASN A 607 -7.70 -0.80 6.60
CA ASN A 607 -7.69 0.00 7.81
C ASN A 607 -6.74 1.19 7.74
N GLU A 608 -5.76 1.19 6.83
CA GLU A 608 -4.90 2.35 6.64
C GLU A 608 -4.46 2.47 5.18
N LEU A 609 -5.05 3.43 4.47
CA LEU A 609 -4.27 4.35 3.63
C LEU A 609 -3.92 3.92 2.18
N LYS A 610 -4.09 2.69 1.72
CA LYS A 610 -3.59 2.31 0.37
C LYS A 610 -4.47 2.69 -0.83
N ILE A 611 -5.35 3.68 -0.70
CA ILE A 611 -6.01 4.31 -1.85
C ILE A 611 -5.09 5.41 -2.39
N ALA A 612 -4.56 5.24 -3.61
CA ALA A 612 -3.57 6.14 -4.20
C ALA A 612 -4.09 7.59 -4.39
N GLY A 613 -5.42 7.75 -4.50
CA GLY A 613 -6.09 9.05 -4.55
C GLY A 613 -6.30 9.71 -3.19
N SER A 614 -6.31 8.94 -2.10
CA SER A 614 -6.60 9.43 -0.76
C SER A 614 -5.37 10.02 -0.10
N ILE A 615 -5.50 11.22 0.46
CA ILE A 615 -4.51 11.77 1.38
C ILE A 615 -4.50 10.89 2.61
N VAL A 616 -3.32 10.71 3.23
CA VAL A 616 -3.26 9.97 4.49
C VAL A 616 -4.34 10.50 5.42
N GLY A 617 -5.14 9.63 6.02
CA GLY A 617 -6.30 9.85 6.90
C GLY A 617 -6.10 10.77 8.10
N ILE A 618 -5.03 11.57 8.09
CA ILE A 618 -4.91 12.83 8.80
C ILE A 618 -6.19 13.61 8.55
N ASP A 619 -6.96 13.75 9.60
CA ASP A 619 -8.12 14.60 9.57
C ASP A 619 -7.66 15.98 9.10
N ARG A 620 -8.21 16.47 7.98
CA ARG A 620 -7.93 17.86 7.56
C ARG A 620 -8.40 18.86 8.63
N SER A 621 -9.26 18.44 9.56
CA SER A 621 -9.57 19.19 10.77
C SER A 621 -8.35 19.36 11.70
N GLU A 622 -7.53 18.31 11.87
CA GLU A 622 -6.29 18.32 12.67
C GLU A 622 -5.12 19.02 11.98
N ARG A 623 -5.12 19.08 10.64
CA ARG A 623 -4.15 19.87 9.83
C ARG A 623 -4.61 21.30 9.56
N ARG A 624 -5.57 21.82 10.30
CA ARG A 624 -5.77 23.27 10.37
C ARG A 624 -4.60 23.85 11.16
N LYS A 625 -3.46 24.04 10.47
CA LYS A 625 -2.34 24.77 11.04
C LYS A 625 -2.86 26.15 11.42
N THR A 626 -2.72 26.50 12.69
CA THR A 626 -2.94 27.83 13.19
C THR A 626 -2.17 28.81 12.32
N THR A 627 -2.88 29.82 11.80
CA THR A 627 -2.32 30.84 10.93
C THR A 627 -2.16 32.12 11.75
N TYR A 628 -0.94 32.62 11.81
CA TYR A 628 -0.53 33.79 12.56
C TYR A 628 -0.41 34.96 11.58
N LEU A 629 -1.04 36.09 11.92
CA LEU A 629 -0.96 37.34 11.19
C LEU A 629 -0.16 38.34 12.03
N PHE A 630 1.00 38.75 11.52
CA PHE A 630 1.88 39.74 12.14
C PHE A 630 1.78 41.07 11.40
N ASP A 631 1.88 42.19 12.10
CA ASP A 631 2.15 43.50 11.51
C ASP A 631 3.67 43.67 11.40
N GLN A 632 4.18 43.80 10.18
CA GLN A 632 5.60 43.95 9.85
C GLN A 632 6.15 45.32 10.27
N LYS A 633 5.30 46.35 10.38
CA LYS A 633 5.74 47.69 10.77
C LYS A 633 5.96 47.77 12.27
N THR A 634 5.06 47.19 13.06
CA THR A 634 5.14 47.20 14.53
C THR A 634 5.87 45.98 15.09
N LEU A 635 6.17 44.99 14.25
CA LEU A 635 6.71 43.69 14.66
C LEU A 635 5.84 43.01 15.73
N GLN A 636 4.52 43.10 15.58
CA GLN A 636 3.55 42.53 16.52
C GLN A 636 2.78 41.36 15.90
N LEU A 637 2.55 40.30 16.67
CA LEU A 637 1.52 39.32 16.37
C LEU A 637 0.16 39.92 16.70
N ILE A 638 -0.62 40.23 15.66
CA ILE A 638 -1.91 40.94 15.79
C ILE A 638 -3.11 40.00 15.78
N TYR A 639 -3.04 38.83 15.13
CA TYR A 639 -4.17 37.90 15.11
C TYR A 639 -3.73 36.45 14.92
N ILE A 640 -4.49 35.53 15.52
CA ILE A 640 -4.29 34.08 15.40
C ILE A 640 -5.57 33.47 14.87
N ALA A 641 -5.55 33.01 13.63
CA ALA A 641 -6.68 32.30 13.01
C ALA A 641 -6.49 30.79 13.13
N ASN A 642 -7.59 30.07 13.39
CA ASN A 642 -7.60 28.60 13.38
C ASN A 642 -7.11 27.99 12.06
N SER A 643 -7.22 28.72 10.95
CA SER A 643 -6.63 28.34 9.66
C SER A 643 -6.55 29.52 8.72
N ARG A 644 -5.78 29.37 7.64
CA ARG A 644 -5.72 30.36 6.56
C ARG A 644 -7.06 30.55 5.84
N VAL A 645 -7.91 29.53 5.82
CA VAL A 645 -9.28 29.65 5.27
C VAL A 645 -10.12 30.55 6.15
N HIS A 646 -10.08 30.34 7.46
CA HIS A 646 -10.77 31.17 8.45
C HIS A 646 -10.30 32.63 8.36
N LEU A 647 -8.98 32.86 8.27
CA LEU A 647 -8.43 34.19 8.08
C LEU A 647 -8.92 34.87 6.78
N ASN A 648 -9.07 34.11 5.68
CA ASN A 648 -9.59 34.65 4.42
C ASN A 648 -11.07 35.01 4.50
N GLU A 649 -11.86 34.23 5.23
CA GLU A 649 -13.28 34.48 5.47
C GLU A 649 -13.47 35.79 6.26
N ILE A 650 -12.68 35.97 7.33
CA ILE A 650 -12.67 37.19 8.15
C ILE A 650 -12.27 38.40 7.31
N LEU A 651 -11.17 38.29 6.56
CA LEU A 651 -10.63 39.43 5.81
C LEU A 651 -11.36 39.71 4.49
N GLN A 652 -12.23 38.80 4.05
CA GLN A 652 -12.96 38.85 2.77
C GLN A 652 -12.02 39.08 1.57
N VAL A 653 -10.83 38.47 1.60
CA VAL A 653 -9.81 38.63 0.56
C VAL A 653 -9.78 37.42 -0.37
N ASP A 654 -9.80 37.66 -1.69
CA ASP A 654 -9.68 36.60 -2.70
C ASP A 654 -8.37 35.81 -2.55
N LYS A 655 -8.40 34.50 -2.74
CA LYS A 655 -7.23 33.61 -2.64
C LYS A 655 -6.08 34.02 -3.59
N ILE A 656 -6.41 34.61 -4.74
CA ILE A 656 -5.43 35.11 -5.71
C ILE A 656 -4.60 36.25 -5.12
N VAL A 657 -5.23 37.10 -4.34
CA VAL A 657 -4.61 38.28 -3.73
C VAL A 657 -3.49 37.88 -2.76
N TRP A 658 -3.72 36.85 -1.95
CA TRP A 658 -2.72 36.30 -1.03
C TRP A 658 -1.47 35.78 -1.72
N SER A 659 -1.65 35.09 -2.86
CA SER A 659 -0.55 34.43 -3.57
C SER A 659 0.45 35.40 -4.21
N ARG A 660 0.05 36.67 -4.40
CA ARG A 660 0.85 37.70 -5.07
C ARG A 660 1.49 38.69 -4.11
N GLY A 661 1.25 38.57 -2.79
CA GLY A 661 1.76 39.53 -1.80
C GLY A 661 1.19 40.94 -1.93
N LEU A 662 0.13 41.12 -2.73
CA LEU A 662 -0.30 42.42 -3.27
C LEU A 662 -0.88 43.41 -2.24
N TYR A 663 -1.15 43.00 -1.00
CA TYR A 663 -1.79 43.86 0.02
C TYR A 663 -0.98 43.94 1.32
N PHE A 664 0.25 43.42 1.30
CA PHE A 664 0.88 42.91 2.52
C PHE A 664 2.34 43.31 2.67
N SER A 665 2.70 44.54 2.28
CA SER A 665 3.92 45.16 2.82
C SER A 665 3.80 45.46 4.32
N ARG A 666 2.56 45.48 4.84
CA ARG A 666 2.28 45.71 6.27
C ARG A 666 2.05 44.42 7.06
N PHE A 667 1.47 43.37 6.48
CA PHE A 667 1.16 42.16 7.26
C PHE A 667 1.88 40.91 6.75
N LEU A 668 2.39 40.11 7.68
CA LEU A 668 3.06 38.84 7.40
C LEU A 668 2.18 37.69 7.90
N VAL A 669 1.85 36.75 7.02
CA VAL A 669 1.07 35.56 7.37
C VAL A 669 1.95 34.32 7.39
N ARG A 670 1.95 33.60 8.52
CA ARG A 670 2.67 32.34 8.71
C ARG A 670 1.76 31.26 9.26
N ASP A 671 2.08 30.01 8.91
CA ASP A 671 1.38 28.82 9.42
C ASP A 671 2.23 28.10 10.50
N SER A 672 3.16 28.83 11.12
CA SER A 672 4.05 28.43 12.23
C SER A 672 4.28 29.61 13.18
N ASP A 673 4.60 29.30 14.44
CA ASP A 673 4.87 30.24 15.54
C ASP A 673 6.34 30.67 15.62
N GLU A 674 7.20 30.22 14.70
CA GLU A 674 8.65 30.47 14.67
C GLU A 674 9.05 31.95 14.81
N LEU A 675 8.19 32.88 14.39
CA LEU A 675 8.46 34.33 14.50
C LEU A 675 8.26 34.89 15.92
N LEU A 676 7.54 34.20 16.81
CA LEU A 676 7.49 34.57 18.23
C LEU A 676 8.86 34.40 18.90
N GLN A 677 9.70 33.50 18.38
CA GLN A 677 11.08 33.33 18.85
C GLN A 677 12.03 34.40 18.28
N ALA A 678 11.59 35.16 17.26
CA ALA A 678 12.39 36.17 16.56
C ALA A 678 12.13 37.61 17.06
N GLY A 679 11.59 37.79 18.27
CA GLY A 679 11.42 39.09 18.91
C GLY A 679 10.11 39.83 18.59
N TYR A 680 9.11 39.17 17.97
CA TYR A 680 7.78 39.76 17.78
C TYR A 680 7.02 39.81 19.11
N THR A 681 6.41 40.95 19.45
CA THR A 681 5.57 41.08 20.65
C THR A 681 4.12 40.66 20.36
N LYS A 682 3.39 40.17 21.37
CA LYS A 682 2.01 39.67 21.20
C LYS A 682 1.00 40.75 21.58
N ASN A 683 0.24 41.25 20.61
CA ASN A 683 -0.81 42.25 20.79
C ASN A 683 -2.04 41.84 20.00
N LEU A 684 -2.74 40.81 20.50
CA LEU A 684 -3.88 40.22 19.79
C LEU A 684 -5.06 41.19 19.80
N ILE A 685 -5.58 41.50 18.61
CA ILE A 685 -6.76 42.35 18.45
C ILE A 685 -8.00 41.50 18.16
N SER A 686 -9.18 42.06 18.42
CA SER A 686 -10.45 41.41 18.11
C SER A 686 -10.63 41.23 16.59
N GLU A 687 -11.53 40.34 16.17
CA GLU A 687 -11.85 40.15 14.75
C GLU A 687 -12.38 41.43 14.09
N GLU A 688 -13.23 42.19 14.79
CA GLU A 688 -13.75 43.47 14.31
C GLU A 688 -12.63 44.52 14.16
N SER A 689 -11.73 44.59 15.14
CA SER A 689 -10.56 45.46 15.09
C SER A 689 -9.60 45.07 13.96
N LEU A 690 -9.46 43.77 13.67
CA LEU A 690 -8.65 43.28 12.56
C LEU A 690 -9.24 43.70 11.21
N VAL A 691 -10.56 43.58 11.03
CA VAL A 691 -11.22 44.01 9.80
C VAL A 691 -11.03 45.52 9.58
N LYS A 692 -11.20 46.33 10.63
CA LYS A 692 -10.94 47.79 10.58
C LYS A 692 -9.49 48.09 10.23
N LEU A 693 -8.53 47.45 10.89
CA LEU A 693 -7.09 47.63 10.64
C LEU A 693 -6.71 47.29 9.19
N VAL A 694 -7.29 46.23 8.62
CA VAL A 694 -7.05 45.85 7.22
C VAL A 694 -7.73 46.80 6.24
N GLN A 695 -8.91 47.35 6.57
CA GLN A 695 -9.56 48.38 5.77
C GLN A 695 -8.78 49.70 5.77
N GLU A 696 -8.26 50.12 6.93
CA GLU A 696 -7.37 51.28 7.06
C GLU A 696 -6.08 51.08 6.28
N ALA A 697 -5.45 49.90 6.38
CA ALA A 697 -4.25 49.58 5.61
C ALA A 697 -4.50 49.60 4.10
N LYS A 698 -5.68 49.15 3.64
CA LYS A 698 -6.10 49.29 2.24
C LYS A 698 -6.19 50.77 1.87
N LEU A 699 -6.84 51.60 2.69
CA LEU A 699 -7.03 53.04 2.43
C LEU A 699 -5.69 53.79 2.40
N LEU A 700 -4.78 53.48 3.33
CA LEU A 700 -3.42 54.05 3.39
C LEU A 700 -2.57 53.69 2.18
N GLN A 701 -2.69 52.45 1.66
CA GLN A 701 -2.02 52.09 0.40
C GLN A 701 -2.56 52.89 -0.80
N TYR A 702 -3.84 53.28 -0.78
CA TYR A 702 -4.39 54.16 -1.81
C TYR A 702 -3.84 55.59 -1.71
N THR A 703 -3.57 56.09 -0.50
CA THR A 703 -3.11 57.48 -0.28
C THR A 703 -1.59 57.66 -0.36
N GLU A 704 -0.79 56.68 0.08
CA GLU A 704 0.68 56.78 0.15
C GLU A 704 1.40 56.62 -1.22
N GLY A 705 0.68 56.59 -2.34
CA GLY A 705 1.28 56.68 -3.68
C GLY A 705 2.22 55.52 -4.06
N ASN A 706 2.23 54.43 -3.30
CA ASN A 706 3.03 53.24 -3.59
C ASN A 706 2.41 52.53 -4.80
N ARG A 707 2.87 52.90 -6.01
CA ARG A 707 2.43 52.42 -7.35
C ARG A 707 2.74 50.94 -7.63
N GLY A 708 2.63 50.07 -6.63
CA GLY A 708 2.55 48.64 -6.81
C GLY A 708 1.13 48.22 -7.16
N VAL A 709 0.71 48.43 -8.41
CA VAL A 709 -0.60 47.98 -8.95
C VAL A 709 -1.82 48.73 -8.38
N ALA A 710 -1.74 50.05 -8.23
CA ALA A 710 -2.97 50.84 -8.34
C ALA A 710 -3.54 50.57 -9.74
N ALA A 711 -4.83 50.26 -9.83
CA ALA A 711 -5.52 50.10 -11.10
C ALA A 711 -5.28 51.37 -11.91
N ARG A 712 -4.54 51.27 -13.01
CA ARG A 712 -4.31 52.44 -13.87
C ARG A 712 -5.68 52.88 -14.39
N PRO A 713 -6.03 54.16 -14.29
CA PRO A 713 -7.23 54.64 -14.93
C PRO A 713 -7.18 54.28 -16.42
N VAL A 714 -8.30 53.81 -16.91
CA VAL A 714 -8.44 53.31 -18.28
C VAL A 714 -9.39 54.23 -19.00
N GLU A 715 -8.97 54.74 -20.14
CA GLU A 715 -9.87 55.47 -21.02
C GLU A 715 -10.36 54.53 -22.11
N VAL A 716 -11.68 54.50 -22.31
CA VAL A 716 -12.34 53.74 -23.38
C VAL A 716 -12.95 54.74 -24.35
N LYS A 717 -12.64 54.59 -25.64
CA LYS A 717 -13.24 55.36 -26.75
C LYS A 717 -13.93 54.39 -27.69
N MET A 718 -15.21 54.64 -27.99
CA MET A 718 -15.93 53.86 -29.00
C MET A 718 -15.49 54.29 -30.40
N VAL A 719 -15.20 53.33 -31.27
CA VAL A 719 -14.78 53.54 -32.66
C VAL A 719 -15.89 54.30 -33.39
N GLY A 720 -15.53 55.43 -34.01
CA GLY A 720 -16.47 56.33 -34.68
C GLY A 720 -17.03 57.47 -33.81
N THR A 721 -16.66 57.55 -32.53
CA THR A 721 -16.97 58.70 -31.65
C THR A 721 -15.70 59.35 -31.16
N ASP A 722 -15.69 60.64 -30.85
CA ASP A 722 -14.52 61.34 -30.30
C ASP A 722 -14.48 61.43 -28.76
N LYS A 723 -15.50 60.90 -28.10
CA LYS A 723 -15.62 60.96 -26.64
C LYS A 723 -14.86 59.80 -25.97
N TRP A 724 -13.93 60.14 -25.09
CA TRP A 724 -13.31 59.19 -24.16
C TRP A 724 -14.11 59.12 -22.87
N ILE A 725 -14.28 57.91 -22.33
CA ILE A 725 -14.86 57.67 -21.01
C ILE A 725 -13.76 57.11 -20.12
N GLU A 726 -13.50 57.79 -19.01
CA GLU A 726 -12.49 57.39 -18.04
C GLU A 726 -13.10 56.48 -16.97
N PHE A 727 -12.37 55.41 -16.65
CA PHE A 727 -12.71 54.46 -15.60
C PHE A 727 -11.55 54.38 -14.62
N HIS A 728 -11.85 54.18 -13.34
CA HIS A 728 -10.82 54.07 -12.30
C HIS A 728 -10.07 52.73 -12.38
N SER A 729 -10.59 51.75 -13.13
CA SER A 729 -9.93 50.45 -13.32
C SER A 729 -10.33 49.73 -14.61
N GLN A 730 -9.48 48.77 -15.04
CA GLN A 730 -9.81 47.83 -16.10
C GLN A 730 -11.08 47.02 -15.80
N SER A 731 -11.38 46.74 -14.53
CA SER A 731 -12.57 45.98 -14.13
C SER A 731 -13.86 46.79 -14.35
N GLU A 732 -13.84 48.09 -14.07
CA GLU A 732 -14.97 48.98 -14.37
C GLU A 732 -15.18 49.14 -15.87
N ALA A 733 -14.10 49.35 -16.62
CA ALA A 733 -14.15 49.37 -18.08
C ALA A 733 -14.73 48.06 -18.66
N VAL A 734 -14.37 46.91 -18.09
CA VAL A 734 -14.97 45.62 -18.47
C VAL A 734 -16.47 45.58 -18.16
N ARG A 735 -16.92 46.04 -16.99
CA ARG A 735 -18.36 46.06 -16.65
C ARG A 735 -19.16 46.95 -17.60
N TYR A 736 -18.61 48.10 -17.95
CA TYR A 736 -19.21 49.01 -18.92
C TYR A 736 -19.35 48.34 -20.29
N ILE A 737 -18.29 47.71 -20.80
CA ILE A 737 -18.35 47.01 -22.11
C ILE A 737 -19.23 45.75 -22.01
N GLN A 738 -19.31 45.10 -20.84
CA GLN A 738 -20.16 43.92 -20.62
C GLN A 738 -21.65 44.20 -20.70
N ALA A 739 -22.07 45.44 -20.46
CA ALA A 739 -23.47 45.85 -20.64
C ALA A 739 -23.93 45.66 -22.09
N GLU A 740 -23.04 45.84 -23.07
CA GLU A 740 -23.31 45.57 -24.49
C GLU A 740 -22.76 44.21 -24.96
N TYR A 741 -21.70 43.69 -24.32
CA TYR A 741 -21.01 42.46 -24.72
C TYR A 741 -20.76 41.52 -23.51
N PRO A 742 -21.71 40.63 -23.16
CA PRO A 742 -21.66 39.85 -21.92
C PRO A 742 -20.42 38.95 -21.71
N LYS A 743 -19.65 38.68 -22.77
CA LYS A 743 -18.51 37.75 -22.76
C LYS A 743 -17.13 38.42 -22.61
N VAL A 744 -17.07 39.72 -22.33
CA VAL A 744 -15.79 40.43 -22.18
C VAL A 744 -15.09 40.04 -20.88
N SER A 745 -13.78 39.78 -20.94
CA SER A 745 -12.97 39.48 -19.75
C SER A 745 -11.84 40.50 -19.59
N VAL A 746 -11.41 40.71 -18.34
CA VAL A 746 -10.28 41.60 -17.98
C VAL A 746 -9.01 41.23 -18.75
N PHE A 747 -8.77 39.95 -19.00
CA PHE A 747 -7.61 39.50 -19.77
C PHE A 747 -7.70 39.91 -21.26
N ALA A 748 -8.89 39.78 -21.85
CA ALA A 748 -9.11 40.16 -23.23
C ALA A 748 -8.95 41.69 -23.43
N LEU A 749 -9.43 42.48 -22.47
CA LEU A 749 -9.26 43.93 -22.44
C LEU A 749 -7.79 44.33 -22.24
N ALA A 750 -7.07 43.69 -21.30
CA ALA A 750 -5.65 43.93 -21.08
C ALA A 750 -4.79 43.61 -22.32
N LYS A 751 -5.15 42.56 -23.08
CA LYS A 751 -4.50 42.23 -24.35
C LYS A 751 -4.75 43.31 -25.41
N ALA A 752 -5.97 43.86 -25.48
CA ALA A 752 -6.30 44.96 -26.38
C ALA A 752 -5.49 46.21 -26.05
N ILE A 753 -5.46 46.62 -24.76
CA ILE A 753 -4.66 47.75 -24.26
C ILE A 753 -3.18 47.60 -24.64
N LYS A 754 -2.61 46.41 -24.46
CA LYS A 754 -1.21 46.16 -24.80
C LYS A 754 -0.95 46.20 -26.31
N SER A 755 -1.92 45.76 -27.10
CA SER A 755 -1.79 45.70 -28.56
C SER A 755 -2.05 47.04 -29.26
N GLY A 756 -2.68 48.00 -28.59
CA GLY A 756 -3.16 49.25 -29.19
C GLY A 756 -4.30 49.07 -30.20
N LYS A 757 -4.74 47.83 -30.46
CA LYS A 757 -5.83 47.53 -31.40
C LYS A 757 -7.19 47.70 -30.72
N PRO A 758 -8.21 48.14 -31.45
CA PRO A 758 -9.56 48.25 -30.90
C PRO A 758 -10.08 46.87 -30.50
N TYR A 759 -10.58 46.76 -29.28
CA TYR A 759 -11.21 45.56 -28.77
C TYR A 759 -12.53 45.32 -29.51
N LEU A 760 -12.70 44.11 -30.06
CA LEU A 760 -13.82 43.73 -30.94
C LEU A 760 -14.02 44.65 -32.16
N GLY A 761 -13.00 45.43 -32.55
CA GLY A 761 -13.12 46.44 -33.61
C GLY A 761 -13.98 47.65 -33.23
N LYS A 762 -14.41 47.77 -31.96
CA LYS A 762 -15.38 48.78 -31.51
C LYS A 762 -14.91 49.68 -30.38
N TYR A 763 -13.91 49.29 -29.59
CA TYR A 763 -13.43 50.12 -28.48
C TYR A 763 -11.91 50.25 -28.49
N TYR A 764 -11.39 51.47 -28.57
CA TYR A 764 -10.02 51.77 -28.18
C TYR A 764 -9.95 51.84 -26.66
N VAL A 765 -8.97 51.16 -26.08
CA VAL A 765 -8.79 51.09 -24.64
C VAL A 765 -7.33 51.39 -24.35
N ILE A 766 -7.07 52.46 -23.61
CA ILE A 766 -5.72 52.89 -23.27
C ILE A 766 -5.58 53.03 -21.76
N ASN A 767 -4.39 52.69 -21.23
CA ASN A 767 -4.06 53.06 -19.87
C ASN A 767 -3.66 54.54 -19.88
N LYS A 768 -4.33 55.36 -19.08
CA LYS A 768 -3.90 56.73 -18.82
C LYS A 768 -2.57 56.66 -18.07
N ARG A 769 -1.53 57.30 -18.62
CA ARG A 769 -0.16 57.23 -18.09
C ARG A 769 0.01 58.14 -16.88
#